data_AF-A0A2N2DFN9-F1
#
_entry.id   AF-A0A2N2DFN9-F1
#
_cell.length_a   1.000
_cell.length_b   1.000
_cell.length_c   1.000
_cell.angle_alpha   90.00
_cell.angle_beta   90.00
_cell.angle_gamma   90.00
#
_symmetry.space_group_name_H-M   'P 1'
#
loop_
_entity.id
_entity.type
_entity.pdbx_description
1 polymer ?
#
loop_
_entity_poly.entity_id
_entity_poly.type
_entity_poly.pdbx_seq_one_letter_code
_entity_poly.pdbx_strand_id
1 'polypeptide(L)'
;MVKAHKVEITDTTLRDAHQSLWATRMRTDDMLPIAEKLDQVGYHSLEVWGGATFDVCLRYLNEDPWERLRQLKKLIKKTPLQMLLRGQSLVGYQHYPDDVVESFVHKAVENGIDIIRIFDALNDIRNFEVPVKVAKKAGAHVQAAVVYTVSPVHTMEHYLDTARQLADMGADSICIKDMAGLLSPYMAYDLVKLFKKNLKIPIQLHSHYIGGLALGAYLKAADAGVDVIDTASVPLAFGASQPPVETVVRALQESPHDTRLDIHTLFVVSKYFEELRKKHGFERGVTRITDMRVFEHQVPGGMISNLVSQLEEQKALHRIHEVLAEIPQVREDLGFPPLVTPTSQIVGIQAVLNVLTGKRYKLVPGEVRAYIQGQYGKPPAPIKEEIIQQILGDCDVNLIKCRPADLLEPKMDTIRREIQDLAASEEDILSYALFPSVARKFFEWRLNNGLDTEDANTIPDVIVKQEEVALPENGVNQDKPNVKDLKKDILKGGKSMNLTEIKELIKMLDETDICELHLESAGVKVSIKKAGAGPSAGFPPAGSPSAGEEVSVPVEESREKPTRDIDENLIQIVAPMVGTFYRAPSPEAAPFVEVGQMVTEGQTLCIIEAMKLMNEIEAEISGRIVDILAENGQPVEYGQTLFLLEKA
;
A
#
# COMPACT_ATOMS: atom_id res chain seq x y z
N MET A 1 4.67 16.85 42.93
CA MET A 1 4.13 17.82 41.96
C MET A 1 4.68 17.47 40.60
N VAL A 2 3.82 17.24 39.61
CA VAL A 2 4.25 17.05 38.20
C VAL A 2 4.85 18.37 37.73
N LYS A 3 6.05 18.34 37.16
CA LYS A 3 6.72 19.54 36.65
C LYS A 3 5.95 20.02 35.43
N ALA A 4 5.54 21.29 35.40
CA ALA A 4 4.88 21.86 34.24
C ALA A 4 5.80 21.77 33.01
N HIS A 5 5.30 21.17 31.93
CA HIS A 5 5.99 20.92 30.68
C HIS A 5 4.92 20.93 29.59
N LYS A 6 5.02 21.89 28.66
CA LYS A 6 4.11 22.01 27.51
C LYS A 6 4.39 20.85 26.55
N VAL A 7 3.35 20.10 26.21
CA VAL A 7 3.41 19.10 25.11
C VAL A 7 3.16 19.81 23.78
N GLU A 8 4.02 19.56 22.80
CA GLU A 8 3.84 20.09 21.44
C GLU A 8 3.15 19.07 20.53
N ILE A 9 2.62 19.55 19.41
CA ILE A 9 1.81 18.73 18.49
C ILE A 9 2.42 18.76 17.09
N THR A 10 2.61 17.58 16.49
CA THR A 10 2.83 17.42 15.05
C THR A 10 1.52 17.02 14.40
N ASP A 11 1.10 17.72 13.35
CA ASP A 11 -0.08 17.34 12.57
C ASP A 11 0.31 16.47 11.37
N THR A 12 -0.42 15.37 11.17
CA THR A 12 -0.17 14.36 10.12
C THR A 12 -1.22 14.41 9.01
N THR A 13 -2.09 15.43 8.97
CA THR A 13 -3.27 15.47 8.10
C THR A 13 -2.91 15.42 6.62
N LEU A 14 -1.80 16.07 6.24
CA LEU A 14 -1.33 16.16 4.85
C LEU A 14 -0.48 14.94 4.40
N ARG A 15 -0.22 13.96 5.27
CA ARG A 15 0.55 12.76 4.96
C ARG A 15 -0.09 11.49 5.51
N ASP A 16 0.10 11.18 6.79
CA ASP A 16 -0.30 9.87 7.34
C ASP A 16 -1.81 9.68 7.41
N ALA A 17 -2.56 10.76 7.66
CA ALA A 17 -4.00 10.66 7.88
C ALA A 17 -4.74 10.20 6.62
N HIS A 18 -4.48 10.87 5.47
CA HIS A 18 -5.07 10.46 4.19
C HIS A 18 -4.40 9.21 3.61
N GLN A 19 -3.13 8.93 3.95
CA GLN A 19 -2.52 7.63 3.67
C GLN A 19 -3.28 6.49 4.36
N SER A 20 -3.71 6.70 5.59
CA SER A 20 -4.39 5.70 6.40
C SER A 20 -5.87 5.52 6.03
N LEU A 21 -6.57 6.60 5.69
CA LEU A 21 -8.02 6.56 5.46
C LEU A 21 -8.42 6.61 3.99
N TRP A 22 -7.69 7.33 3.17
CA TRP A 22 -8.08 7.69 1.80
C TRP A 22 -7.10 7.13 0.76
N ALA A 23 -6.39 6.05 1.08
CA ALA A 23 -5.41 5.40 0.22
C ALA A 23 -4.37 6.38 -0.38
N THR A 24 -4.02 7.42 0.38
CA THR A 24 -3.05 8.46 -0.01
C THR A 24 -3.53 9.35 -1.17
N ARG A 25 -4.86 9.45 -1.40
CA ARG A 25 -5.46 10.08 -2.59
C ARG A 25 -5.69 11.59 -2.49
N MET A 26 -5.26 12.25 -1.41
CA MET A 26 -5.35 13.71 -1.31
C MET A 26 -4.41 14.37 -2.33
N ARG A 27 -4.98 15.20 -3.21
CA ARG A 27 -4.26 15.92 -4.26
C ARG A 27 -3.59 17.19 -3.73
N THR A 28 -2.56 17.66 -4.41
CA THR A 28 -1.85 18.89 -4.03
C THR A 28 -2.81 20.09 -3.99
N ASP A 29 -3.71 20.21 -4.98
CA ASP A 29 -4.69 21.30 -5.08
C ASP A 29 -5.68 21.36 -3.90
N ASP A 30 -5.91 20.24 -3.23
CA ASP A 30 -6.74 20.17 -2.02
C ASP A 30 -5.93 20.50 -0.74
N MET A 31 -4.60 20.57 -0.82
CA MET A 31 -3.73 20.94 0.31
C MET A 31 -3.43 22.44 0.34
N LEU A 32 -3.19 23.06 -0.82
CA LEU A 32 -2.75 24.45 -0.91
C LEU A 32 -3.73 25.47 -0.27
N PRO A 33 -5.06 25.37 -0.46
CA PRO A 33 -6.00 26.39 0.05
C PRO A 33 -6.03 26.51 1.58
N ILE A 34 -5.60 25.47 2.30
CA ILE A 34 -5.57 25.44 3.77
C ILE A 34 -4.15 25.58 4.34
N ALA A 35 -3.10 25.52 3.51
CA ALA A 35 -1.71 25.49 3.93
C ALA A 35 -1.31 26.68 4.83
N GLU A 36 -1.66 27.91 4.47
CA GLU A 36 -1.33 29.09 5.29
C GLU A 36 -2.04 29.10 6.66
N LYS A 37 -3.24 28.50 6.74
CA LYS A 37 -3.98 28.38 8.01
C LYS A 37 -3.34 27.33 8.91
N LEU A 38 -2.93 26.20 8.33
CA LEU A 38 -2.14 25.19 9.05
C LEU A 38 -0.85 25.80 9.60
N ASP A 39 -0.17 26.64 8.82
CA ASP A 39 1.05 27.34 9.25
C ASP A 39 0.85 28.34 10.40
N GLN A 40 -0.40 28.78 10.64
CA GLN A 40 -0.74 29.72 11.70
C GLN A 40 -1.15 29.05 13.02
N VAL A 41 -1.40 27.74 13.02
CA VAL A 41 -1.88 27.02 14.22
C VAL A 41 -0.85 27.04 15.35
N GLY A 42 0.44 26.96 15.02
CA GLY A 42 1.53 26.82 16.00
C GLY A 42 1.92 25.37 16.30
N TYR A 43 1.81 24.49 15.31
CA TYR A 43 2.31 23.11 15.39
C TYR A 43 3.84 23.07 15.57
N HIS A 44 4.33 22.00 16.20
CA HIS A 44 5.76 21.65 16.26
C HIS A 44 6.30 21.37 14.86
N SER A 45 5.55 20.60 14.08
CA SER A 45 5.83 20.32 12.67
C SER A 45 4.55 19.90 11.93
N LEU A 46 4.59 20.00 10.60
CA LEU A 46 3.58 19.42 9.72
C LEU A 46 4.20 18.26 8.96
N GLU A 47 3.67 17.06 9.12
CA GLU A 47 4.09 15.93 8.32
C GLU A 47 3.36 15.97 6.97
N VAL A 48 4.11 16.25 5.90
CA VAL A 48 3.55 16.59 4.59
C VAL A 48 4.09 15.73 3.44
N TRP A 49 5.12 14.93 3.70
CA TRP A 49 5.86 14.24 2.64
C TRP A 49 6.47 12.90 3.09
N GLY A 50 6.98 12.13 2.13
CA GLY A 50 7.52 10.79 2.38
C GLY A 50 6.43 9.73 2.61
N GLY A 51 6.81 8.58 3.17
CA GLY A 51 5.91 7.45 3.26
C GLY A 51 5.41 7.00 1.88
N ALA A 52 4.10 6.81 1.71
CA ALA A 52 3.51 6.37 0.43
C ALA A 52 3.20 7.52 -0.55
N THR A 53 3.30 8.79 -0.13
CA THR A 53 2.90 9.91 -0.98
C THR A 53 3.73 10.00 -2.26
N PHE A 54 5.02 9.66 -2.18
CA PHE A 54 5.93 9.75 -3.33
C PHE A 54 5.49 8.83 -4.49
N ASP A 55 5.31 7.53 -4.22
CA ASP A 55 4.82 6.56 -5.22
C ASP A 55 3.42 6.95 -5.68
N VAL A 56 2.51 7.33 -4.77
CA VAL A 56 1.11 7.59 -5.11
C VAL A 56 0.93 8.84 -5.98
N CYS A 57 1.70 9.90 -5.75
CA CYS A 57 1.72 11.09 -6.61
C CYS A 57 1.99 10.70 -8.06
N LEU A 58 3.06 9.95 -8.31
CA LEU A 58 3.47 9.53 -9.64
C LEU A 58 2.50 8.50 -10.24
N ARG A 59 2.13 7.47 -9.48
CA ARG A 59 1.42 6.29 -9.98
C ARG A 59 -0.04 6.54 -10.28
N TYR A 60 -0.69 7.43 -9.52
CA TYR A 60 -2.13 7.51 -9.50
C TYR A 60 -2.70 8.91 -9.54
N LEU A 61 -1.98 9.90 -9.01
CA LEU A 61 -2.43 11.29 -9.05
C LEU A 61 -1.97 11.99 -10.32
N ASN A 62 -0.96 11.46 -11.01
CA ASN A 62 -0.24 12.13 -12.09
C ASN A 62 0.27 13.50 -11.62
N GLU A 63 0.86 13.53 -10.41
CA GLU A 63 1.45 14.72 -9.80
C GLU A 63 2.94 14.45 -9.53
N ASP A 64 3.78 15.47 -9.70
CA ASP A 64 5.18 15.39 -9.27
C ASP A 64 5.25 15.57 -7.73
N PRO A 65 5.72 14.57 -6.97
CA PRO A 65 5.86 14.70 -5.52
C PRO A 65 6.84 15.81 -5.12
N TRP A 66 7.85 16.13 -5.92
CA TRP A 66 8.79 17.21 -5.63
C TRP A 66 8.11 18.58 -5.75
N GLU A 67 7.23 18.74 -6.74
CA GLU A 67 6.47 19.96 -6.92
C GLU A 67 5.47 20.17 -5.77
N ARG A 68 4.80 19.11 -5.30
CA ARG A 68 3.98 19.17 -4.08
C ARG A 68 4.77 19.74 -2.90
N LEU A 69 5.99 19.25 -2.68
CA LEU A 69 6.86 19.73 -1.60
C LEU A 69 7.19 21.22 -1.77
N ARG A 70 7.62 21.64 -2.97
CA ARG A 70 7.97 23.04 -3.25
C ARG A 70 6.78 23.98 -3.04
N GLN A 71 5.59 23.61 -3.49
CA GLN A 71 4.38 24.43 -3.33
C GLN A 71 3.94 24.54 -1.87
N LEU A 72 4.00 23.44 -1.12
CA LEU A 72 3.72 23.46 0.31
C LEU A 72 4.76 24.31 1.06
N LYS A 73 6.06 24.15 0.77
CA LYS A 73 7.11 24.99 1.36
C LYS A 73 6.96 26.46 0.96
N LYS A 74 6.38 26.76 -0.20
CA LYS A 74 6.07 28.14 -0.63
C LYS A 74 5.02 28.81 0.26
N LEU A 75 4.06 28.06 0.78
CA LEU A 75 2.94 28.59 1.59
C LEU A 75 3.17 28.43 3.11
N ILE A 76 3.82 27.34 3.53
CA ILE A 76 4.10 27.02 4.94
C ILE A 76 5.51 27.53 5.26
N LYS A 77 5.60 28.64 5.99
CA LYS A 77 6.86 29.35 6.24
C LYS A 77 7.31 29.31 7.69
N LYS A 78 6.38 29.20 8.64
CA LYS A 78 6.66 29.25 10.07
C LYS A 78 6.90 27.87 10.66
N THR A 79 6.14 26.90 10.19
CA THR A 79 6.10 25.54 10.73
C THR A 79 7.06 24.64 9.98
N PRO A 80 7.97 23.93 10.69
CA PRO A 80 8.85 22.95 10.06
C PRO A 80 8.08 21.87 9.29
N LEU A 81 8.52 21.58 8.06
CA LEU A 81 8.01 20.47 7.27
C LEU A 81 8.72 19.18 7.65
N GLN A 82 7.94 18.17 7.99
CA GLN A 82 8.41 16.85 8.35
C GLN A 82 8.10 15.84 7.24
N MET A 83 9.04 14.92 7.02
CA MET A 83 8.81 13.72 6.21
C MET A 83 9.07 12.42 6.96
N LEU A 84 8.48 11.33 6.46
CA LEU A 84 8.79 9.97 6.89
C LEU A 84 9.72 9.28 5.86
N LEU A 85 10.88 8.80 6.32
CA LEU A 85 11.89 8.09 5.53
C LEU A 85 12.16 6.69 6.11
N ARG A 86 12.18 5.67 5.25
CA ARG A 86 12.35 4.25 5.57
C ARG A 86 13.83 3.84 5.58
N GLY A 87 14.68 4.56 6.32
CA GLY A 87 16.11 4.26 6.40
C GLY A 87 16.74 4.11 5.01
N GLN A 88 17.50 3.03 4.81
CA GLN A 88 18.12 2.69 3.54
C GLN A 88 17.13 2.43 2.38
N SER A 89 15.85 2.19 2.69
CA SER A 89 14.79 2.03 1.70
C SER A 89 14.14 3.34 1.25
N LEU A 90 14.54 4.48 1.83
CA LEU A 90 14.05 5.81 1.47
C LEU A 90 12.51 5.91 1.49
N VAL A 91 11.88 6.08 0.33
CA VAL A 91 10.42 6.05 0.17
C VAL A 91 9.95 4.85 -0.66
N GLY A 92 10.87 3.95 -1.02
CA GLY A 92 10.64 2.73 -1.80
C GLY A 92 10.43 1.48 -0.94
N TYR A 93 10.66 0.32 -1.55
CA TYR A 93 10.32 -1.00 -1.00
C TYR A 93 11.51 -1.94 -0.78
N GLN A 94 12.70 -1.52 -1.20
CA GLN A 94 13.96 -2.26 -1.10
C GLN A 94 15.09 -1.31 -0.68
N HIS A 95 16.25 -1.84 -0.29
CA HIS A 95 17.41 -1.01 0.01
C HIS A 95 17.98 -0.38 -1.27
N TYR A 96 18.37 0.88 -1.17
CA TYR A 96 19.05 1.60 -2.24
C TYR A 96 20.55 1.74 -1.94
N PRO A 97 21.39 1.83 -2.99
CA PRO A 97 22.81 2.14 -2.80
C PRO A 97 23.01 3.50 -2.13
N ASP A 98 24.14 3.68 -1.45
CA ASP A 98 24.39 4.86 -0.60
C ASP A 98 24.42 6.19 -1.38
N ASP A 99 24.83 6.19 -2.65
CA ASP A 99 24.83 7.39 -3.49
C ASP A 99 23.42 7.87 -3.85
N VAL A 100 22.48 6.95 -4.03
CA VAL A 100 21.05 7.25 -4.21
C VAL A 100 20.47 7.83 -2.92
N VAL A 101 20.80 7.24 -1.76
CA VAL A 101 20.40 7.76 -0.45
C VAL A 101 20.95 9.16 -0.22
N GLU A 102 22.22 9.39 -0.54
CA GLU A 102 22.85 10.70 -0.38
C GLU A 102 22.15 11.77 -1.25
N SER A 103 21.95 11.48 -2.53
CA SER A 103 21.31 12.41 -3.47
C SER A 103 19.85 12.70 -3.09
N PHE A 104 19.08 11.67 -2.73
CA PHE A 104 17.68 11.84 -2.33
C PHE A 104 17.52 12.72 -1.09
N VAL A 105 18.30 12.44 -0.03
CA VAL A 105 18.20 13.19 1.23
C VAL A 105 18.63 14.65 1.02
N HIS A 106 19.72 14.90 0.27
CA HIS A 106 20.11 16.26 -0.07
C HIS A 106 19.00 17.01 -0.81
N LYS A 107 18.38 16.38 -1.82
CA LYS A 107 17.30 17.01 -2.58
C LYS A 107 16.02 17.22 -1.77
N ALA A 108 15.68 16.32 -0.85
CA ALA A 108 14.54 16.50 0.04
C ALA A 108 14.72 17.75 0.93
N VAL A 109 15.91 17.93 1.50
CA VAL A 109 16.22 19.10 2.34
C VAL A 109 16.30 20.38 1.52
N GLU A 110 16.95 20.34 0.36
CA GLU A 110 17.05 21.48 -0.56
C GLU A 110 15.66 22.00 -0.98
N ASN A 111 14.71 21.09 -1.24
CA ASN A 111 13.35 21.44 -1.65
C ASN A 111 12.42 21.83 -0.48
N GLY A 112 12.86 21.70 0.79
CA GLY A 112 12.19 22.32 1.92
C GLY A 112 11.87 21.46 3.13
N ILE A 113 12.31 20.20 3.18
CA ILE A 113 12.15 19.35 4.37
C ILE A 113 13.09 19.82 5.48
N ASP A 114 12.52 20.08 6.66
CA ASP A 114 13.26 20.53 7.85
C ASP A 114 13.51 19.38 8.84
N ILE A 115 12.56 18.45 8.96
CA ILE A 115 12.60 17.30 9.87
C ILE A 115 12.49 15.99 9.08
N ILE A 116 13.45 15.09 9.25
CA ILE A 116 13.40 13.75 8.66
C ILE A 116 13.20 12.73 9.77
N ARG A 117 12.00 12.14 9.82
CA ARG A 117 11.71 10.98 10.66
C ARG A 117 12.20 9.72 9.95
N ILE A 118 13.30 9.14 10.44
CA ILE A 118 13.93 7.96 9.85
C ILE A 118 13.52 6.74 10.68
N PHE A 119 13.03 5.68 10.03
CA PHE A 119 12.76 4.39 10.67
C PHE A 119 13.24 3.23 9.80
N ASP A 120 13.51 2.09 10.44
CA ASP A 120 13.76 0.82 9.79
C ASP A 120 12.72 -0.20 10.25
N ALA A 121 12.22 -1.05 9.36
CA ALA A 121 11.14 -1.98 9.67
C ALA A 121 11.54 -3.02 10.74
N LEU A 122 12.83 -3.34 10.87
CA LEU A 122 13.39 -4.33 11.79
C LEU A 122 14.03 -3.70 13.03
N ASN A 123 14.04 -2.37 13.13
CA ASN A 123 14.90 -1.63 14.07
C ASN A 123 16.39 -2.00 13.93
N ASP A 124 16.83 -2.41 12.73
CA ASP A 124 18.25 -2.70 12.49
C ASP A 124 19.03 -1.39 12.34
N ILE A 125 19.80 -1.06 13.37
CA ILE A 125 20.58 0.18 13.49
C ILE A 125 21.49 0.41 12.29
N ARG A 126 22.00 -0.66 11.65
CA ARG A 126 22.90 -0.56 10.48
C ARG A 126 22.22 0.16 9.31
N ASN A 127 20.91 0.00 9.16
CA ASN A 127 20.14 0.63 8.08
C ASN A 127 19.88 2.14 8.30
N PHE A 128 20.29 2.68 9.46
CA PHE A 128 20.24 4.12 9.76
C PHE A 128 21.54 4.85 9.45
N GLU A 129 22.67 4.15 9.34
CA GLU A 129 24.00 4.76 9.32
C GLU A 129 24.14 5.87 8.25
N VAL A 130 23.82 5.55 7.00
CA VAL A 130 23.94 6.48 5.88
C VAL A 130 22.82 7.53 5.90
N PRO A 131 21.52 7.16 6.02
CA PRO A 131 20.43 8.15 6.10
C PRO A 131 20.61 9.18 7.21
N VAL A 132 21.00 8.77 8.43
CA VAL A 132 21.24 9.68 9.56
C VAL A 132 22.42 10.60 9.26
N LYS A 133 23.56 10.04 8.83
CA LYS A 133 24.76 10.82 8.51
C LYS A 133 24.50 11.86 7.44
N VAL A 134 23.83 11.48 6.34
CA VAL A 134 23.54 12.42 5.25
C VAL A 134 22.52 13.46 5.69
N ALA A 135 21.44 13.08 6.38
CA ALA A 135 20.44 14.04 6.84
C ALA A 135 21.04 15.10 7.77
N LYS A 136 21.95 14.71 8.68
CA LYS A 136 22.72 15.64 9.51
C LYS A 136 23.61 16.56 8.67
N LYS A 137 24.32 16.01 7.69
CA LYS A 137 25.19 16.77 6.77
C LYS A 137 24.38 17.77 5.92
N ALA A 138 23.17 17.40 5.52
CA ALA A 138 22.23 18.24 4.79
C ALA A 138 21.64 19.39 5.63
N GLY A 139 21.76 19.31 6.97
CA GLY A 139 21.24 20.31 7.90
C GLY A 139 19.81 20.06 8.39
N ALA A 140 19.24 18.88 8.15
CA ALA A 140 17.94 18.51 8.68
C ALA A 140 18.01 18.12 10.17
N HIS A 141 16.89 18.31 10.89
CA HIS A 141 16.67 17.70 12.19
C HIS A 141 16.41 16.20 12.00
N VAL A 142 17.28 15.37 12.53
CA VAL A 142 17.14 13.92 12.44
C VAL A 142 16.31 13.39 13.59
N GLN A 143 15.11 12.92 13.27
CA GLN A 143 14.27 12.20 14.22
C GLN A 143 14.36 10.70 13.96
N ALA A 144 15.14 9.97 14.76
CA ALA A 144 15.21 8.53 14.61
C ALA A 144 14.02 7.85 15.31
N ALA A 145 13.36 6.93 14.64
CA ALA A 145 12.16 6.29 15.14
C ALA A 145 12.42 4.84 15.55
N VAL A 146 12.03 4.53 16.79
CA VAL A 146 11.95 3.18 17.33
C VAL A 146 10.57 2.62 17.00
N VAL A 147 10.52 1.64 16.11
CA VAL A 147 9.26 0.98 15.73
C VAL A 147 8.79 0.09 16.89
N TYR A 148 7.58 0.34 17.37
CA TYR A 148 7.00 -0.38 18.49
C TYR A 148 6.16 -1.58 18.02
N THR A 149 6.31 -2.71 18.73
CA THR A 149 5.49 -3.91 18.56
C THR A 149 5.47 -4.72 19.87
N VAL A 150 4.76 -5.84 19.91
CA VAL A 150 4.71 -6.72 21.09
C VAL A 150 5.11 -8.13 20.69
N SER A 151 6.17 -8.65 21.31
CA SER A 151 6.55 -10.07 21.23
C SER A 151 7.49 -10.44 22.39
N PRO A 152 7.82 -11.73 22.59
CA PRO A 152 8.73 -12.16 23.65
C PRO A 152 10.12 -11.49 23.65
N VAL A 153 10.57 -10.96 22.50
CA VAL A 153 11.90 -10.32 22.37
C VAL A 153 11.88 -8.80 22.52
N HIS A 154 10.70 -8.17 22.41
CA HIS A 154 10.58 -6.71 22.52
C HIS A 154 10.36 -6.29 23.96
N THR A 155 11.47 -6.23 24.71
CA THR A 155 11.47 -5.80 26.12
C THR A 155 11.75 -4.30 26.25
N MET A 156 11.57 -3.75 27.45
CA MET A 156 11.96 -2.38 27.78
C MET A 156 13.46 -2.12 27.55
N GLU A 157 14.30 -3.12 27.81
CA GLU A 157 15.74 -3.07 27.56
C GLU A 157 16.03 -3.01 26.07
N HIS A 158 15.40 -3.88 25.27
CA HIS A 158 15.52 -3.85 23.81
C HIS A 158 15.19 -2.47 23.22
N TYR A 159 14.09 -1.86 23.67
CA TYR A 159 13.70 -0.53 23.20
C TYR A 159 14.66 0.56 23.66
N LEU A 160 15.16 0.50 24.90
CA LEU A 160 16.13 1.46 25.39
C LEU A 160 17.47 1.35 24.66
N ASP A 161 17.95 0.13 24.40
CA ASP A 161 19.21 -0.11 23.69
C ASP A 161 19.13 0.38 22.25
N THR A 162 18.00 0.12 21.57
CA THR A 162 17.73 0.66 20.23
C THR A 162 17.75 2.20 20.26
N ALA A 163 16.99 2.82 21.18
CA ALA A 163 16.92 4.28 21.28
C ALA A 163 18.26 4.93 21.63
N ARG A 164 19.05 4.28 22.49
CA ARG A 164 20.39 4.74 22.86
C ARG A 164 21.35 4.68 21.68
N GLN A 165 21.37 3.58 20.93
CA GLN A 165 22.21 3.46 19.74
C GLN A 165 21.88 4.52 18.68
N LEU A 166 20.59 4.81 18.48
CA LEU A 166 20.14 5.88 17.59
C LEU A 166 20.56 7.28 18.09
N ALA A 167 20.48 7.52 19.40
CA ALA A 167 20.95 8.76 20.00
C ALA A 167 22.48 8.91 19.87
N ASP A 168 23.23 7.85 20.14
CA ASP A 168 24.70 7.79 20.02
C ASP A 168 25.15 7.98 18.55
N MET A 169 24.32 7.57 17.57
CA MET A 169 24.52 7.81 16.14
C MET A 169 24.32 9.29 15.73
N GLY A 170 23.70 10.10 16.58
CA GLY A 170 23.53 11.54 16.38
C GLY A 170 22.11 11.97 16.02
N ALA A 171 21.09 11.19 16.38
CA ALA A 171 19.71 11.64 16.28
C ALA A 171 19.46 12.88 17.18
N ASP A 172 18.73 13.86 16.65
CA ASP A 172 18.35 15.08 17.35
C ASP A 172 17.10 14.89 18.23
N SER A 173 16.28 13.87 17.94
CA SER A 173 15.15 13.43 18.76
C SER A 173 14.83 11.95 18.48
N ILE A 174 14.13 11.29 19.42
CA ILE A 174 13.62 9.93 19.23
C ILE A 174 12.10 9.96 19.07
N CYS A 175 11.58 9.25 18.08
CA CYS A 175 10.17 8.95 17.94
C CYS A 175 9.86 7.51 18.38
N ILE A 176 8.89 7.31 19.26
CA ILE A 176 8.27 5.99 19.47
C ILE A 176 7.18 5.86 18.41
N LYS A 177 7.36 4.95 17.44
CA LYS A 177 6.43 4.77 16.32
C LYS A 177 5.60 3.51 16.51
N ASP A 178 4.39 3.69 17.03
CA ASP A 178 3.36 2.65 17.14
C ASP A 178 2.42 2.68 15.93
N MET A 179 2.86 2.04 14.85
CA MET A 179 2.12 1.99 13.57
C MET A 179 0.81 1.20 13.63
N ALA A 180 0.69 0.26 14.58
CA ALA A 180 -0.47 -0.63 14.69
C ALA A 180 -1.43 -0.22 15.82
N GLY A 181 -1.09 0.79 16.63
CA GLY A 181 -1.93 1.23 17.76
C GLY A 181 -1.95 0.23 18.91
N LEU A 182 -0.83 -0.45 19.16
CA LEU A 182 -0.66 -1.50 20.18
C LEU A 182 -0.20 -0.97 21.54
N LEU A 183 0.28 0.27 21.61
CA LEU A 183 0.90 0.83 22.80
C LEU A 183 -0.18 1.16 23.85
N SER A 184 -0.22 0.34 24.91
CA SER A 184 -1.13 0.58 26.02
C SER A 184 -0.73 1.83 26.82
N PRO A 185 -1.69 2.49 27.51
CA PRO A 185 -1.39 3.69 28.28
C PRO A 185 -0.27 3.54 29.32
N TYR A 186 -0.26 2.45 30.08
CA TYR A 186 0.75 2.23 31.11
C TYR A 186 2.12 1.91 30.52
N MET A 187 2.16 1.15 29.41
CA MET A 187 3.40 0.92 28.69
C MET A 187 3.97 2.22 28.10
N ALA A 188 3.12 3.11 27.59
CA ALA A 188 3.54 4.42 27.13
C ALA A 188 4.19 5.25 28.25
N TYR A 189 3.59 5.25 29.45
CA TYR A 189 4.17 5.91 30.62
C TYR A 189 5.56 5.35 30.94
N ASP A 190 5.67 4.03 31.07
CA ASP A 190 6.92 3.38 31.47
C ASP A 190 8.02 3.58 30.42
N LEU A 191 7.69 3.45 29.13
CA LEU A 191 8.63 3.56 28.03
C LEU A 191 9.15 4.99 27.87
N VAL A 192 8.24 5.98 27.88
CA VAL A 192 8.64 7.39 27.81
C VAL A 192 9.48 7.76 29.03
N LYS A 193 9.08 7.34 30.23
CA LYS A 193 9.85 7.62 31.45
C LYS A 193 11.23 6.98 31.41
N LEU A 194 11.35 5.77 30.87
CA LEU A 194 12.62 5.09 30.66
C LEU A 194 13.50 5.89 29.68
N PHE A 195 12.95 6.34 28.57
CA PHE A 195 13.69 7.12 27.57
C PHE A 195 14.13 8.48 28.14
N LYS A 196 13.22 9.24 28.76
CA LYS A 196 13.53 10.54 29.38
C LYS A 196 14.57 10.45 30.51
N LYS A 197 14.66 9.31 31.20
CA LYS A 197 15.69 9.07 32.23
C LYS A 197 17.09 8.86 31.64
N ASN A 198 17.17 8.21 30.48
CA ASN A 198 18.45 7.74 29.92
C ASN A 198 18.94 8.57 28.73
N LEU A 199 18.04 9.30 28.07
CA LEU A 199 18.32 10.11 26.88
C LEU A 199 18.17 11.60 27.21
N LYS A 200 18.99 12.43 26.56
CA LYS A 200 18.98 13.89 26.73
C LYS A 200 18.25 14.62 25.59
N ILE A 201 17.90 13.91 24.53
CA ILE A 201 17.20 14.43 23.36
C ILE A 201 15.68 14.34 23.52
N PRO A 202 14.89 15.17 22.81
CA PRO A 202 13.43 15.13 22.87
C PRO A 202 12.85 13.80 22.43
N ILE A 203 11.71 13.45 23.03
CA ILE A 203 10.94 12.23 22.74
C ILE A 203 9.60 12.61 22.14
N GLN A 204 9.30 12.07 20.98
CA GLN A 204 8.02 12.19 20.28
C GLN A 204 7.28 10.86 20.31
N LEU A 205 5.97 10.88 20.53
CA LEU A 205 5.13 9.69 20.46
C LEU A 205 4.17 9.77 19.27
N HIS A 206 4.29 8.80 18.37
CA HIS A 206 3.42 8.60 17.24
C HIS A 206 2.64 7.30 17.43
N SER A 207 1.30 7.39 17.44
CA SER A 207 0.46 6.20 17.56
C SER A 207 -0.80 6.32 16.71
N HIS A 208 -1.15 5.23 16.03
CA HIS A 208 -2.43 5.11 15.34
C HIS A 208 -3.56 4.82 16.34
N TYR A 209 -4.80 5.17 15.98
CA TYR A 209 -5.99 5.10 16.84
C TYR A 209 -6.86 3.85 16.61
N ILE A 210 -6.31 2.83 15.95
CA ILE A 210 -7.04 1.65 15.43
C ILE A 210 -7.88 1.01 16.53
N GLY A 211 -7.25 0.63 17.64
CA GLY A 211 -7.92 0.04 18.80
C GLY A 211 -8.32 1.05 19.89
N GLY A 212 -8.25 2.36 19.62
CA GLY A 212 -8.68 3.42 20.53
C GLY A 212 -7.77 3.72 21.72
N LEU A 213 -6.60 3.06 21.84
CA LEU A 213 -5.70 3.23 23.00
C LEU A 213 -4.88 4.53 22.97
N ALA A 214 -4.62 5.09 21.78
CA ALA A 214 -3.58 6.11 21.65
C ALA A 214 -3.85 7.41 22.42
N LEU A 215 -5.12 7.81 22.60
CA LEU A 215 -5.45 8.97 23.44
C LEU A 215 -5.04 8.73 24.90
N GLY A 216 -5.34 7.55 25.43
CA GLY A 216 -4.87 7.15 26.76
C GLY A 216 -3.34 7.07 26.84
N ALA A 217 -2.70 6.56 25.79
CA ALA A 217 -1.24 6.53 25.67
C ALA A 217 -0.63 7.93 25.66
N TYR A 218 -1.24 8.90 24.98
CA TYR A 218 -0.77 10.29 24.93
C TYR A 218 -0.87 10.97 26.29
N LEU A 219 -1.99 10.79 27.01
CA LEU A 219 -2.13 11.32 28.37
C LEU A 219 -1.06 10.75 29.31
N LYS A 220 -0.82 9.44 29.24
CA LYS A 220 0.20 8.79 30.07
C LYS A 220 1.64 9.10 29.65
N ALA A 221 1.88 9.30 28.36
CA ALA A 221 3.16 9.80 27.86
C ALA A 221 3.42 11.24 28.32
N ALA A 222 2.40 12.10 28.35
CA ALA A 222 2.48 13.45 28.91
C ALA A 222 2.85 13.43 30.40
N ASP A 223 2.18 12.58 31.21
CA ASP A 223 2.52 12.35 32.62
C ASP A 223 3.99 11.91 32.81
N ALA A 224 4.56 11.21 31.82
CA ALA A 224 5.95 10.72 31.81
C ALA A 224 6.95 11.74 31.24
N GLY A 225 6.48 12.85 30.67
CA GLY A 225 7.31 13.93 30.12
C GLY A 225 7.68 13.77 28.64
N VAL A 226 6.80 13.19 27.81
CA VAL A 226 6.94 13.23 26.34
C VAL A 226 6.94 14.67 25.86
N ASP A 227 7.73 15.00 24.84
CA ASP A 227 7.88 16.37 24.35
C ASP A 227 6.87 16.69 23.25
N VAL A 228 6.62 15.75 22.34
CA VAL A 228 5.75 15.94 21.17
C VAL A 228 4.84 14.72 20.97
N ILE A 229 3.61 14.94 20.50
CA ILE A 229 2.68 13.86 20.10
C ILE A 229 2.09 14.14 18.71
N ASP A 230 1.79 13.07 17.97
CA ASP A 230 1.25 13.17 16.60
C ASP A 230 -0.28 13.12 16.59
N THR A 231 -0.91 14.04 15.89
CA THR A 231 -2.38 14.11 15.76
C THR A 231 -2.80 14.36 14.32
N ALA A 232 -4.08 14.16 14.02
CA ALA A 232 -4.68 14.56 12.75
C ALA A 232 -5.93 15.43 12.99
N SER A 233 -6.33 16.21 12.00
CA SER A 233 -7.61 16.95 12.04
C SER A 233 -8.80 15.99 12.09
N VAL A 234 -9.81 16.26 12.92
CA VAL A 234 -10.99 15.40 13.16
C VAL A 234 -11.58 14.68 11.92
N PRO A 235 -11.74 15.30 10.73
CA PRO A 235 -12.33 14.62 9.57
C PRO A 235 -11.46 13.48 9.02
N LEU A 236 -10.16 13.52 9.27
CA LEU A 236 -9.19 12.50 8.89
C LEU A 236 -8.56 11.79 10.10
N ALA A 237 -9.09 11.98 11.31
CA ALA A 237 -8.62 11.30 12.51
C ALA A 237 -9.34 9.95 12.71
N PHE A 238 -9.06 9.30 13.85
CA PHE A 238 -9.70 8.05 14.30
C PHE A 238 -9.39 6.81 13.44
N GLY A 239 -9.83 5.64 13.91
CA GLY A 239 -9.65 4.37 13.20
C GLY A 239 -8.19 4.14 12.83
N ALA A 240 -7.91 3.86 11.57
CA ALA A 240 -6.55 3.69 11.07
C ALA A 240 -5.66 4.94 11.13
N SER A 241 -6.20 6.13 11.42
CA SER A 241 -5.44 7.38 11.52
C SER A 241 -5.00 7.70 12.96
N GLN A 242 -4.42 8.88 13.18
CA GLN A 242 -4.01 9.40 14.48
C GLN A 242 -5.21 9.93 15.31
N PRO A 243 -5.02 10.16 16.63
CA PRO A 243 -5.99 10.87 17.45
C PRO A 243 -6.34 12.26 16.91
N PRO A 244 -7.61 12.69 17.04
CA PRO A 244 -8.03 14.03 16.64
C PRO A 244 -7.34 15.12 17.49
N VAL A 245 -6.69 16.07 16.82
CA VAL A 245 -5.98 17.18 17.47
C VAL A 245 -6.89 17.97 18.42
N GLU A 246 -8.14 18.23 18.02
CA GLU A 246 -9.11 18.98 18.82
C GLU A 246 -9.42 18.29 20.16
N THR A 247 -9.49 16.95 20.16
CA THR A 247 -9.74 16.19 21.38
C THR A 247 -8.50 16.16 22.26
N VAL A 248 -7.32 15.98 21.68
CA VAL A 248 -6.05 15.96 22.43
C VAL A 248 -5.79 17.30 23.09
N VAL A 249 -5.95 18.41 22.34
CA VAL A 249 -5.80 19.77 22.87
C VAL A 249 -6.79 20.00 24.01
N ARG A 250 -8.06 19.62 23.84
CA ARG A 250 -9.06 19.76 24.91
C ARG A 250 -8.76 18.89 26.12
N ALA A 251 -8.23 17.69 25.93
CA ALA A 251 -7.91 16.76 27.01
C ALA A 251 -6.69 17.21 27.84
N LEU A 252 -5.73 17.91 27.23
CA LEU A 252 -4.55 18.45 27.91
C LEU A 252 -4.78 19.86 28.48
N GLN A 253 -5.87 20.53 28.10
CA GLN A 253 -6.19 21.88 28.57
C GLN A 253 -6.32 21.92 30.10
N GLU A 254 -5.85 23.00 30.73
CA GLU A 254 -5.85 23.19 32.21
C GLU A 254 -4.94 22.20 32.98
N SER A 255 -4.26 21.30 32.29
CA SER A 255 -3.23 20.43 32.87
C SER A 255 -1.85 21.10 32.85
N PRO A 256 -0.84 20.56 33.56
CA PRO A 256 0.55 20.98 33.43
C PRO A 256 1.14 20.80 32.01
N HIS A 257 0.41 20.09 31.14
CA HIS A 257 0.78 19.68 29.79
C HIS A 257 0.01 20.41 28.68
N ASP A 258 -0.73 21.47 29.03
CA ASP A 258 -1.52 22.28 28.10
C ASP A 258 -0.69 22.71 26.87
N THR A 259 -1.19 22.39 25.68
CA THR A 259 -0.54 22.63 24.38
C THR A 259 -0.57 24.11 24.00
N ARG A 260 -1.53 24.87 24.55
CA ARG A 260 -1.81 26.29 24.26
C ARG A 260 -2.21 26.57 22.81
N LEU A 261 -2.66 25.55 22.07
CA LEU A 261 -3.21 25.72 20.73
C LEU A 261 -4.63 26.30 20.80
N ASP A 262 -4.95 27.21 19.88
CA ASP A 262 -6.29 27.77 19.78
C ASP A 262 -7.26 26.77 19.11
N ILE A 263 -8.18 26.25 19.90
CA ILE A 263 -9.18 25.27 19.43
C ILE A 263 -10.09 25.85 18.34
N HIS A 264 -10.32 27.17 18.31
CA HIS A 264 -11.16 27.78 17.27
C HIS A 264 -10.49 27.74 15.90
N THR A 265 -9.18 28.03 15.84
CA THR A 265 -8.38 27.87 14.62
C THR A 265 -8.38 26.41 14.14
N LEU A 266 -8.30 25.44 15.05
CA LEU A 266 -8.40 24.02 14.69
C LEU A 266 -9.76 23.67 14.05
N PHE A 267 -10.85 24.23 14.57
CA PHE A 267 -12.18 24.02 13.97
C PHE A 267 -12.34 24.65 12.58
N VAL A 268 -11.61 25.72 12.26
CA VAL A 268 -11.55 26.27 10.89
C VAL A 268 -10.88 25.29 9.95
N VAL A 269 -9.77 24.67 10.38
CA VAL A 269 -9.05 23.66 9.62
C VAL A 269 -9.91 22.40 9.42
N SER A 270 -10.55 21.88 10.47
CA SER A 270 -11.40 20.69 10.32
C SER A 270 -12.66 20.96 9.50
N LYS A 271 -13.21 22.17 9.51
CA LYS A 271 -14.33 22.50 8.60
C LYS A 271 -13.92 22.34 7.13
N TYR A 272 -12.73 22.84 6.76
CA TYR A 272 -12.22 22.69 5.39
C TYR A 272 -12.08 21.21 5.00
N PHE A 273 -11.43 20.42 5.84
CA PHE A 273 -11.25 19.00 5.55
C PHE A 273 -12.56 18.20 5.57
N GLU A 274 -13.55 18.61 6.34
CA GLU A 274 -14.88 17.99 6.31
C GLU A 274 -15.62 18.29 5.01
N GLU A 275 -15.51 19.51 4.49
CA GLU A 275 -16.06 19.89 3.19
C GLU A 275 -15.35 19.12 2.07
N LEU A 276 -14.02 19.02 2.13
CA LEU A 276 -13.22 18.23 1.18
C LEU A 276 -13.64 16.76 1.20
N ARG A 277 -13.74 16.16 2.38
CA ARG A 277 -14.17 14.77 2.56
C ARG A 277 -15.52 14.53 1.89
N LYS A 278 -16.51 15.41 2.11
CA LYS A 278 -17.83 15.31 1.50
C LYS A 278 -17.77 15.47 -0.02
N LYS A 279 -17.03 16.46 -0.52
CA LYS A 279 -16.86 16.75 -1.95
C LYS A 279 -16.34 15.53 -2.72
N HIS A 280 -15.38 14.80 -2.15
CA HIS A 280 -14.74 13.65 -2.81
C HIS A 280 -15.33 12.29 -2.39
N GLY A 281 -16.38 12.28 -1.56
CA GLY A 281 -17.00 11.02 -1.08
C GLY A 281 -16.08 10.19 -0.18
N PHE A 282 -15.09 10.80 0.46
CA PHE A 282 -14.17 10.09 1.33
C PHE A 282 -14.81 9.67 2.66
N GLU A 283 -14.36 8.55 3.22
CA GLU A 283 -14.85 8.03 4.50
C GLU A 283 -14.17 8.71 5.69
N ARG A 284 -14.85 8.67 6.85
CA ARG A 284 -14.24 9.03 8.14
C ARG A 284 -13.53 7.82 8.72
N GLY A 285 -12.50 8.08 9.53
CA GLY A 285 -11.91 7.05 10.36
C GLY A 285 -12.92 6.50 11.37
N VAL A 286 -13.06 5.18 11.40
CA VAL A 286 -13.88 4.45 12.36
C VAL A 286 -13.10 3.24 12.87
N THR A 287 -13.31 2.88 14.14
CA THR A 287 -12.80 1.64 14.70
C THR A 287 -13.87 0.57 14.57
N ARG A 288 -13.64 -0.43 13.72
CA ARG A 288 -14.53 -1.57 13.52
C ARG A 288 -14.11 -2.74 14.41
N ILE A 289 -15.00 -3.71 14.63
CA ILE A 289 -14.66 -4.94 15.39
C ILE A 289 -13.47 -5.67 14.76
N THR A 290 -13.43 -5.72 13.43
CA THR A 290 -12.31 -6.30 12.67
C THR A 290 -11.00 -5.57 12.92
N ASP A 291 -11.04 -4.26 13.10
CA ASP A 291 -9.85 -3.44 13.36
C ASP A 291 -9.33 -3.67 14.78
N MET A 292 -10.22 -3.85 15.76
CA MET A 292 -9.84 -4.16 17.15
C MET A 292 -9.15 -5.52 17.30
N ARG A 293 -9.34 -6.44 16.35
CA ARG A 293 -8.59 -7.71 16.33
C ARG A 293 -7.08 -7.53 16.11
N VAL A 294 -6.62 -6.32 15.81
CA VAL A 294 -5.19 -5.95 15.87
C VAL A 294 -4.53 -6.34 17.19
N PHE A 295 -5.26 -6.39 18.31
CA PHE A 295 -4.72 -6.86 19.58
C PHE A 295 -4.45 -8.36 19.65
N GLU A 296 -5.11 -9.15 18.80
CA GLU A 296 -4.92 -10.60 18.71
C GLU A 296 -3.76 -10.92 17.74
N HIS A 297 -3.80 -10.37 16.52
CA HIS A 297 -2.91 -10.76 15.43
C HIS A 297 -1.81 -9.74 15.11
N GLN A 298 -1.88 -8.51 15.63
CA GLN A 298 -0.95 -7.39 15.38
C GLN A 298 -0.82 -6.92 13.91
N VAL A 299 -1.55 -7.54 12.97
CA VAL A 299 -1.75 -7.08 11.59
C VAL A 299 -2.36 -5.67 11.56
N PRO A 300 -1.68 -4.67 10.96
CA PRO A 300 -2.23 -3.33 10.79
C PRO A 300 -3.48 -3.31 9.89
N GLY A 301 -4.41 -2.37 10.11
CA GLY A 301 -5.70 -2.33 9.40
C GLY A 301 -5.59 -2.33 7.88
N GLY A 302 -4.70 -1.52 7.30
CA GLY A 302 -4.48 -1.49 5.84
C GLY A 302 -3.91 -2.78 5.26
N MET A 303 -3.24 -3.60 6.07
CA MET A 303 -2.81 -4.94 5.67
C MET A 303 -3.97 -5.92 5.67
N ILE A 304 -4.92 -5.83 6.63
CA ILE A 304 -6.11 -6.69 6.66
C ILE A 304 -6.97 -6.47 5.40
N SER A 305 -7.23 -5.23 5.01
CA SER A 305 -8.03 -4.96 3.80
C SER A 305 -7.39 -5.54 2.54
N ASN A 306 -6.05 -5.45 2.43
CA ASN A 306 -5.32 -6.07 1.34
C ASN A 306 -5.42 -7.60 1.39
N LEU A 307 -5.27 -8.20 2.57
CA LEU A 307 -5.39 -9.65 2.79
C LEU A 307 -6.78 -10.16 2.39
N VAL A 308 -7.83 -9.43 2.74
CA VAL A 308 -9.22 -9.73 2.37
C VAL A 308 -9.39 -9.71 0.86
N SER A 309 -8.96 -8.63 0.19
CA SER A 309 -9.01 -8.52 -1.28
C SER A 309 -8.26 -9.67 -1.95
N GLN A 310 -7.08 -10.02 -1.45
CA GLN A 310 -6.29 -11.13 -1.99
C GLN A 310 -7.01 -12.48 -1.81
N LEU A 311 -7.62 -12.73 -0.65
CA LEU A 311 -8.39 -13.95 -0.44
C LEU A 311 -9.68 -13.99 -1.28
N GLU A 312 -10.32 -12.85 -1.55
CA GLU A 312 -11.46 -12.76 -2.46
C GLU A 312 -11.07 -13.11 -3.89
N GLU A 313 -9.95 -12.58 -4.39
CA GLU A 313 -9.38 -12.93 -5.71
C GLU A 313 -9.11 -14.45 -5.81
N GLN A 314 -8.65 -15.06 -4.72
CA GLN A 314 -8.42 -16.51 -4.62
C GLN A 314 -9.69 -17.32 -4.31
N LYS A 315 -10.88 -16.69 -4.25
CA LYS A 315 -12.16 -17.30 -3.88
C LYS A 315 -12.09 -18.04 -2.52
N ALA A 316 -11.23 -17.58 -1.62
CA ALA A 316 -10.85 -18.22 -0.36
C ALA A 316 -11.14 -17.35 0.88
N LEU A 317 -11.97 -16.31 0.77
CA LEU A 317 -12.28 -15.39 1.88
C LEU A 317 -12.78 -16.11 3.15
N HIS A 318 -13.51 -17.22 2.99
CA HIS A 318 -13.99 -18.04 4.11
C HIS A 318 -12.86 -18.58 5.01
N ARG A 319 -11.61 -18.59 4.52
CA ARG A 319 -10.40 -19.06 5.23
C ARG A 319 -9.63 -17.95 5.95
N ILE A 320 -10.14 -16.71 5.97
CA ILE A 320 -9.47 -15.57 6.64
C ILE A 320 -9.07 -15.87 8.08
N HIS A 321 -9.88 -16.62 8.84
CA HIS A 321 -9.57 -16.98 10.22
C HIS A 321 -8.34 -17.90 10.34
N GLU A 322 -8.14 -18.82 9.40
CA GLU A 322 -6.94 -19.65 9.33
C GLU A 322 -5.71 -18.77 9.06
N VAL A 323 -5.83 -17.81 8.13
CA VAL A 323 -4.72 -16.89 7.80
C VAL A 323 -4.33 -16.01 8.98
N LEU A 324 -5.31 -15.44 9.68
CA LEU A 324 -5.05 -14.62 10.87
C LEU A 324 -4.41 -15.42 12.01
N ALA A 325 -4.68 -16.73 12.11
CA ALA A 325 -4.02 -17.62 13.07
C ALA A 325 -2.60 -18.02 12.63
N GLU A 326 -2.35 -18.11 11.32
CA GLU A 326 -1.05 -18.46 10.75
C GLU A 326 -0.06 -17.29 10.79
N ILE A 327 -0.52 -16.04 10.68
CA ILE A 327 0.34 -14.84 10.70
C ILE A 327 1.28 -14.79 11.92
N PRO A 328 0.80 -14.95 13.17
CA PRO A 328 1.69 -14.98 14.34
C PRO A 328 2.73 -16.10 14.29
N GLN A 329 2.40 -17.26 13.69
CA GLN A 329 3.32 -18.39 13.56
C GLN A 329 4.43 -18.07 12.57
N VAL A 330 4.09 -17.53 11.38
CA VAL A 330 5.08 -17.07 10.39
C VAL A 330 5.94 -15.95 10.97
N ARG A 331 5.33 -15.01 11.69
CA ARG A 331 6.07 -13.93 12.36
C ARG A 331 7.10 -14.46 13.35
N GLU A 332 6.73 -15.45 14.16
CA GLU A 332 7.65 -16.09 15.10
C GLU A 332 8.80 -16.81 14.36
N ASP A 333 8.47 -17.58 13.34
CA ASP A 333 9.45 -18.31 12.51
C ASP A 333 10.51 -17.36 11.92
N LEU A 334 10.07 -16.18 11.48
CA LEU A 334 10.89 -15.14 10.86
C LEU A 334 11.60 -14.22 11.87
N GLY A 335 11.64 -14.59 13.16
CA GLY A 335 12.41 -13.85 14.17
C GLY A 335 11.69 -12.63 14.74
N PHE A 336 10.36 -12.67 14.81
CA PHE A 336 9.49 -11.64 15.35
C PHE A 336 9.64 -10.23 14.75
N PRO A 337 9.70 -10.04 13.42
CA PRO A 337 9.76 -8.69 12.86
C PRO A 337 8.55 -7.85 13.33
N PRO A 338 8.71 -6.54 13.58
CA PRO A 338 7.58 -5.62 13.61
C PRO A 338 6.80 -5.73 12.29
N LEU A 339 5.46 -5.74 12.35
CA LEU A 339 4.62 -5.84 11.14
C LEU A 339 4.34 -4.45 10.57
N VAL A 340 5.31 -3.94 9.80
CA VAL A 340 5.24 -2.66 9.09
C VAL A 340 5.75 -2.85 7.67
N THR A 341 5.44 -1.98 6.71
CA THR A 341 5.95 -2.15 5.35
C THR A 341 7.49 -2.19 5.35
N PRO A 342 8.15 -3.18 4.72
CA PRO A 342 7.56 -4.27 3.90
C PRO A 342 7.28 -5.60 4.64
N THR A 343 7.77 -5.77 5.87
CA THR A 343 7.66 -7.04 6.64
C THR A 343 6.23 -7.49 6.89
N SER A 344 5.28 -6.56 7.03
CA SER A 344 3.84 -6.88 7.09
C SER A 344 3.39 -7.69 5.87
N GLN A 345 3.73 -7.26 4.66
CA GLN A 345 3.35 -7.94 3.43
C GLN A 345 4.04 -9.31 3.32
N ILE A 346 5.33 -9.39 3.67
CA ILE A 346 6.13 -10.63 3.65
C ILE A 346 5.51 -11.71 4.56
N VAL A 347 5.16 -11.34 5.80
CA VAL A 347 4.53 -12.28 6.75
C VAL A 347 3.11 -12.65 6.28
N GLY A 348 2.33 -11.66 5.82
CA GLY A 348 0.95 -11.88 5.39
C GLY A 348 0.82 -12.79 4.19
N ILE A 349 1.61 -12.56 3.14
CA ILE A 349 1.56 -13.38 1.94
C ILE A 349 1.96 -14.83 2.24
N GLN A 350 3.03 -15.02 3.03
CA GLN A 350 3.47 -16.36 3.38
C GLN A 350 2.41 -17.09 4.19
N ALA A 351 1.70 -16.40 5.09
CA ALA A 351 0.59 -16.97 5.83
C ALA A 351 -0.57 -17.38 4.91
N VAL A 352 -0.94 -16.56 3.91
CA VAL A 352 -1.94 -16.92 2.89
C VAL A 352 -1.50 -18.17 2.14
N LEU A 353 -0.26 -18.21 1.66
CA LEU A 353 0.24 -19.36 0.89
C LEU A 353 0.29 -20.64 1.73
N ASN A 354 0.70 -20.56 2.99
CA ASN A 354 0.68 -21.69 3.92
C ASN A 354 -0.74 -22.26 4.08
N VAL A 355 -1.73 -21.38 4.20
CA VAL A 355 -3.15 -21.77 4.30
C VAL A 355 -3.65 -22.35 2.99
N LEU A 356 -3.49 -21.64 1.87
CA LEU A 356 -4.01 -22.08 0.56
C LEU A 356 -3.42 -23.42 0.11
N THR A 357 -2.11 -23.64 0.33
CA THR A 357 -1.44 -24.90 -0.03
C THR A 357 -1.65 -26.02 0.98
N GLY A 358 -2.16 -25.71 2.18
CA GLY A 358 -2.35 -26.67 3.27
C GLY A 358 -1.05 -27.18 3.91
N LYS A 359 0.12 -26.64 3.54
CA LYS A 359 1.44 -27.02 4.07
C LYS A 359 2.33 -25.80 4.23
N ARG A 360 2.85 -25.59 5.44
CA ARG A 360 3.72 -24.43 5.76
C ARG A 360 4.98 -24.44 4.89
N TYR A 361 5.27 -23.29 4.27
CA TYR A 361 6.43 -23.05 3.41
C TYR A 361 6.58 -24.07 2.26
N LYS A 362 5.46 -24.60 1.73
CA LYS A 362 5.49 -25.37 0.46
C LYS A 362 5.82 -24.46 -0.72
N LEU A 363 5.24 -23.25 -0.71
CA LEU A 363 5.56 -22.18 -1.67
C LEU A 363 6.08 -21.00 -0.88
N VAL A 364 7.19 -20.44 -1.33
CA VAL A 364 7.90 -19.35 -0.65
C VAL A 364 8.20 -18.25 -1.66
N PRO A 365 7.57 -17.08 -1.53
CA PRO A 365 7.84 -15.93 -2.39
C PRO A 365 9.30 -15.48 -2.30
N GLY A 366 9.79 -14.86 -3.38
CA GLY A 366 11.15 -14.33 -3.45
C GLY A 366 11.47 -13.34 -2.33
N GLU A 367 10.51 -12.53 -1.90
CA GLU A 367 10.67 -11.56 -0.81
C GLU A 367 10.88 -12.24 0.56
N VAL A 368 10.21 -13.37 0.80
CA VAL A 368 10.41 -14.17 2.02
C VAL A 368 11.81 -14.79 1.99
N ARG A 369 12.23 -15.31 0.83
CA ARG A 369 13.60 -15.82 0.63
C ARG A 369 14.64 -14.73 0.86
N ALA A 370 14.44 -13.54 0.28
CA ALA A 370 15.31 -12.38 0.43
C ALA A 370 15.38 -11.89 1.88
N TYR A 371 14.27 -11.91 2.60
CA TYR A 371 14.22 -11.65 4.03
C TYR A 371 15.07 -12.63 4.83
N ILE A 372 14.93 -13.93 4.59
CA ILE A 372 15.70 -14.97 5.30
C ILE A 372 17.19 -14.85 4.96
N GLN A 373 17.53 -14.49 3.72
CA GLN A 373 18.91 -14.19 3.30
C GLN A 373 19.49 -12.92 3.94
N GLY A 374 18.70 -12.14 4.68
CA GLY A 374 19.13 -10.93 5.35
C GLY A 374 19.14 -9.68 4.47
N GLN A 375 18.54 -9.71 3.28
CA GLN A 375 18.53 -8.57 2.34
C GLN A 375 17.78 -7.33 2.86
N TYR A 376 16.91 -7.50 3.86
CA TYR A 376 16.19 -6.42 4.54
C TYR A 376 16.87 -5.96 5.84
N GLY A 377 17.91 -6.67 6.30
CA GLY A 377 18.57 -6.43 7.58
C GLY A 377 18.40 -7.60 8.55
N LYS A 378 18.81 -7.36 9.80
CA LYS A 378 18.82 -8.35 10.88
C LYS A 378 17.49 -8.30 11.64
N PRO A 379 16.76 -9.42 11.74
CA PRO A 379 15.55 -9.49 12.55
C PRO A 379 15.82 -9.34 14.06
N PRO A 380 14.81 -8.94 14.86
CA PRO A 380 14.95 -8.77 16.31
C PRO A 380 15.38 -10.05 17.04
N ALA A 381 14.94 -11.22 16.56
CA ALA A 381 15.35 -12.52 17.04
C ALA A 381 15.94 -13.35 15.88
N PRO A 382 16.77 -14.38 16.17
CA PRO A 382 17.18 -15.34 15.14
C PRO A 382 15.95 -15.98 14.46
N ILE A 383 16.03 -16.11 13.14
CA ILE A 383 15.07 -16.91 12.37
C ILE A 383 15.24 -18.37 12.79
N LYS A 384 14.16 -19.14 12.85
CA LYS A 384 14.23 -20.57 13.22
C LYS A 384 15.11 -21.32 12.22
N GLU A 385 16.10 -22.05 12.74
CA GLU A 385 17.08 -22.78 11.94
C GLU A 385 16.42 -23.77 10.96
N GLU A 386 15.38 -24.47 11.41
CA GLU A 386 14.60 -25.40 10.58
C GLU A 386 13.96 -24.71 9.36
N ILE A 387 13.56 -23.44 9.50
CA ILE A 387 12.96 -22.64 8.44
C ILE A 387 14.02 -22.15 7.46
N ILE A 388 15.20 -21.76 7.96
CA ILE A 388 16.36 -21.44 7.12
C ILE A 388 16.73 -22.65 6.26
N GLN A 389 16.87 -23.82 6.89
CA GLN A 389 17.23 -25.06 6.21
C GLN A 389 16.17 -25.51 5.21
N GLN A 390 14.88 -25.42 5.56
CA GLN A 390 13.78 -25.78 4.65
C GLN A 390 13.77 -24.92 3.39
N ILE A 391 14.10 -23.62 3.51
CA ILE A 391 13.92 -22.66 2.41
C ILE A 391 15.22 -22.45 1.61
N LEU A 392 16.36 -22.36 2.28
CA LEU A 392 17.67 -22.11 1.66
C LEU A 392 18.54 -23.37 1.51
N GLY A 393 18.12 -24.51 2.06
CA GLY A 393 18.92 -25.75 2.11
C GLY A 393 20.08 -25.66 3.11
N ASP A 394 21.08 -26.53 2.93
CA ASP A 394 22.29 -26.60 3.78
C ASP A 394 23.29 -25.44 3.56
N CYS A 395 22.91 -24.39 2.83
CA CYS A 395 23.81 -23.35 2.36
C CYS A 395 23.76 -22.08 3.23
N ASP A 396 24.45 -22.13 4.38
CA ASP A 396 24.83 -20.96 5.22
C ASP A 396 25.54 -19.85 4.41
N VAL A 397 26.04 -20.20 3.22
CA VAL A 397 26.73 -19.34 2.24
C VAL A 397 25.86 -18.20 1.68
N ASN A 398 24.53 -18.30 1.75
CA ASN A 398 23.61 -17.31 1.19
C ASN A 398 23.13 -16.26 2.22
N LEU A 399 23.54 -16.36 3.48
CA LEU A 399 23.13 -15.43 4.53
C LEU A 399 24.02 -14.18 4.54
N ILE A 400 23.41 -13.02 4.30
CA ILE A 400 24.07 -11.72 4.39
C ILE A 400 24.25 -11.38 5.88
N LYS A 401 25.53 -11.23 6.29
CA LYS A 401 25.90 -10.86 7.67
C LYS A 401 26.25 -9.37 7.82
N CYS A 402 26.58 -8.68 6.73
CA CYS A 402 26.82 -7.24 6.70
C CYS A 402 25.52 -6.43 6.59
N ARG A 403 25.61 -5.10 6.45
CA ARG A 403 24.47 -4.26 6.08
C ARG A 403 24.16 -4.53 4.60
N PRO A 404 22.90 -4.75 4.19
CA PRO A 404 22.62 -5.19 2.81
C PRO A 404 23.06 -4.19 1.73
N ALA A 405 23.04 -2.89 2.04
CA ALA A 405 23.50 -1.86 1.13
C ALA A 405 25.03 -1.87 0.89
N ASP A 406 25.83 -2.54 1.72
CA ASP A 406 27.27 -2.72 1.47
C ASP A 406 27.55 -3.60 0.25
N LEU A 407 26.54 -4.36 -0.21
CA LEU A 407 26.61 -5.21 -1.41
C LEU A 407 26.07 -4.51 -2.66
N LEU A 408 25.58 -3.27 -2.52
CA LEU A 408 25.00 -2.50 -3.61
C LEU A 408 26.02 -1.52 -4.18
N GLU A 409 26.42 -1.76 -5.42
CA GLU A 409 27.26 -0.82 -6.16
C GLU A 409 26.54 0.53 -6.37
N PRO A 410 27.27 1.66 -6.39
CA PRO A 410 26.72 2.97 -6.75
C PRO A 410 25.98 2.94 -8.10
N LYS A 411 24.82 3.62 -8.19
CA LYS A 411 23.95 3.55 -9.38
C LYS A 411 23.57 4.90 -9.99
N MET A 412 23.82 6.03 -9.34
CA MET A 412 23.34 7.35 -9.82
C MET A 412 23.81 7.67 -11.25
N ASP A 413 25.07 7.38 -11.58
CA ASP A 413 25.62 7.64 -12.93
C ASP A 413 25.05 6.71 -14.01
N THR A 414 24.67 5.50 -13.63
CA THR A 414 23.99 4.55 -14.54
C THR A 414 22.55 4.99 -14.78
N ILE A 415 21.82 5.28 -13.70
CA ILE A 415 20.44 5.77 -13.74
C ILE A 415 20.33 7.05 -14.57
N ARG A 416 21.25 8.01 -14.39
CA ARG A 416 21.29 9.26 -15.16
C ARG A 416 21.41 9.01 -16.68
N ARG A 417 22.16 8.00 -17.10
CA ARG A 417 22.30 7.63 -18.53
C ARG A 417 21.06 6.92 -19.07
N GLU A 418 20.39 6.11 -18.26
CA GLU A 418 19.21 5.32 -18.64
C GLU A 418 17.97 6.17 -18.92
N ILE A 419 17.85 7.34 -18.28
CA ILE A 419 16.65 8.19 -18.35
C ILE A 419 16.92 9.58 -18.94
N GLN A 420 18.10 9.80 -19.53
CA GLN A 420 18.49 11.08 -20.14
C GLN A 420 17.53 11.58 -21.23
N ASP A 421 16.75 10.66 -21.83
CA ASP A 421 15.74 10.93 -22.85
C ASP A 421 14.47 11.59 -22.30
N LEU A 422 14.18 11.42 -21.00
CA LEU A 422 12.92 11.83 -20.37
C LEU A 422 13.07 12.70 -19.12
N ALA A 423 14.16 12.55 -18.38
CA ALA A 423 14.41 13.31 -17.16
C ALA A 423 14.84 14.74 -17.48
N ALA A 424 14.19 15.72 -16.85
CA ALA A 424 14.48 17.14 -17.01
C ALA A 424 15.26 17.74 -15.82
N SER A 425 15.37 16.99 -14.71
CA SER A 425 15.99 17.44 -13.46
C SER A 425 16.63 16.29 -12.68
N GLU A 426 17.41 16.61 -11.66
CA GLU A 426 17.95 15.59 -10.75
C GLU A 426 16.84 14.92 -9.93
N GLU A 427 15.76 15.66 -9.62
CA GLU A 427 14.54 15.16 -9.01
C GLU A 427 13.84 14.09 -9.86
N ASP A 428 13.82 14.25 -11.19
CA ASP A 428 13.29 13.23 -12.11
C ASP A 428 14.17 11.97 -12.10
N ILE A 429 15.50 12.15 -12.11
CA ILE A 429 16.46 11.03 -12.03
C ILE A 429 16.24 10.25 -10.72
N LEU A 430 16.05 10.93 -9.60
CA LEU A 430 15.74 10.31 -8.31
C LEU A 430 14.39 9.60 -8.30
N SER A 431 13.37 10.19 -8.93
CA SER A 431 12.06 9.55 -9.06
C SER A 431 12.14 8.25 -9.87
N TYR A 432 12.95 8.26 -10.94
CA TYR A 432 13.27 7.07 -11.72
C TYR A 432 14.09 6.05 -10.93
N ALA A 433 15.10 6.49 -10.17
CA ALA A 433 15.90 5.61 -9.31
C ALA A 433 15.03 4.80 -8.34
N LEU A 434 14.00 5.45 -7.76
CA LEU A 434 13.12 4.85 -6.78
C LEU A 434 12.05 3.97 -7.41
N PHE A 435 11.43 4.44 -8.51
CA PHE A 435 10.30 3.77 -9.16
C PHE A 435 10.43 3.78 -10.69
N PRO A 436 11.36 3.01 -11.30
CA PRO A 436 11.72 3.15 -12.71
C PRO A 436 10.54 3.09 -13.68
N SER A 437 9.69 2.07 -13.54
CA SER A 437 8.54 1.86 -14.42
C SER A 437 7.41 2.87 -14.20
N VAL A 438 7.24 3.36 -12.98
CA VAL A 438 6.20 4.36 -12.64
C VAL A 438 6.63 5.74 -13.11
N ALA A 439 7.87 6.12 -12.82
CA ALA A 439 8.44 7.40 -13.19
C ALA A 439 8.52 7.56 -14.71
N ARG A 440 8.98 6.54 -15.46
CA ARG A 440 9.02 6.59 -16.93
C ARG A 440 7.61 6.82 -17.51
N LYS A 441 6.60 6.08 -17.05
CA LYS A 441 5.19 6.28 -17.46
C LYS A 441 4.68 7.69 -17.13
N PHE A 442 5.04 8.21 -15.96
CA PHE A 442 4.66 9.56 -15.56
C PHE A 442 5.34 10.63 -16.43
N PHE A 443 6.62 10.48 -16.75
CA PHE A 443 7.35 11.43 -17.61
C PHE A 443 6.83 11.43 -19.05
N GLU A 444 6.55 10.25 -19.60
CA GLU A 444 5.89 10.11 -20.91
C GLU A 444 4.50 10.78 -20.90
N TRP A 445 3.72 10.58 -19.84
CA TRP A 445 2.44 11.27 -19.66
C TRP A 445 2.62 12.79 -19.58
N ARG A 446 3.58 13.29 -18.80
CA ARG A 446 3.89 14.72 -18.64
C ARG A 446 4.22 15.37 -19.99
N LEU A 447 5.10 14.74 -20.78
CA LEU A 447 5.47 15.20 -22.12
C LEU A 447 4.29 15.21 -23.09
N ASN A 448 3.50 14.14 -23.12
CA ASN A 448 2.35 14.01 -24.01
C ASN A 448 1.23 15.03 -23.72
N ASN A 449 1.20 15.60 -22.51
CA ASN A 449 0.24 16.63 -22.12
C ASN A 449 0.81 18.05 -22.18
N GLY A 450 2.01 18.24 -22.75
CA GLY A 450 2.61 19.56 -22.96
C GLY A 450 2.97 20.30 -21.67
N LEU A 451 3.12 19.57 -20.56
CA LEU A 451 3.52 20.13 -19.27
C LEU A 451 5.06 20.20 -19.25
N ASP A 452 5.62 21.17 -19.97
CA ASP A 452 7.06 21.43 -19.99
C ASP A 452 7.50 22.22 -18.76
N THR A 453 8.72 21.92 -18.30
CA THR A 453 9.23 22.19 -16.94
C THR A 453 9.37 23.66 -16.53
N GLU A 454 9.24 24.63 -17.44
CA GLU A 454 9.28 26.06 -17.08
C GLU A 454 7.90 26.68 -16.77
N ASP A 455 6.81 26.04 -17.20
CA ASP A 455 5.43 26.53 -17.00
C ASP A 455 4.58 25.64 -16.06
N ALA A 456 5.20 24.69 -15.36
CA ALA A 456 4.55 23.82 -14.36
C ALA A 456 4.09 24.55 -13.07
N ASN A 457 4.09 25.89 -13.04
CA ASN A 457 3.62 26.69 -11.91
C ASN A 457 2.08 26.83 -11.82
N THR A 458 1.36 26.24 -12.76
CA THR A 458 -0.10 26.06 -12.72
C THR A 458 -0.45 24.87 -13.59
N ILE A 459 -0.95 23.78 -13.00
CA ILE A 459 -1.69 22.79 -13.79
C ILE A 459 -2.97 23.53 -14.24
N PRO A 460 -3.25 23.66 -15.55
CA PRO A 460 -4.54 24.20 -15.99
C PRO A 460 -5.66 23.27 -15.55
N ASP A 461 -6.81 23.83 -15.15
CA ASP A 461 -8.08 23.14 -14.91
C ASP A 461 -8.57 22.41 -16.19
N VAL A 462 -7.88 21.37 -16.64
CA VAL A 462 -8.26 20.60 -17.83
C VAL A 462 -7.83 19.15 -17.63
N ILE A 463 -8.71 18.40 -16.96
CA ILE A 463 -9.23 17.05 -17.29
C ILE A 463 -9.98 16.59 -16.03
N VAL A 464 -11.09 17.27 -15.71
CA VAL A 464 -12.14 16.68 -14.87
C VAL A 464 -13.14 16.05 -15.85
N LYS A 465 -12.84 14.84 -16.33
CA LYS A 465 -13.91 13.97 -16.81
C LYS A 465 -14.62 13.42 -15.58
N GLN A 466 -15.69 14.11 -15.20
CA GLN A 466 -16.67 13.65 -14.24
C GLN A 466 -17.26 12.33 -14.73
N GLU A 467 -16.91 11.22 -14.10
CA GLU A 467 -17.85 10.10 -13.99
C GLU A 467 -18.78 10.44 -12.80
N GLU A 468 -19.85 11.18 -13.11
CA GLU A 468 -20.97 11.33 -12.18
C GLU A 468 -21.69 9.98 -12.07
N VAL A 469 -21.40 9.23 -11.00
CA VAL A 469 -22.27 8.15 -10.54
C VAL A 469 -23.45 8.78 -9.82
N ALA A 470 -24.54 9.00 -10.56
CA ALA A 470 -25.80 9.45 -9.97
C ALA A 470 -26.40 8.32 -9.10
N LEU A 471 -26.52 8.56 -7.80
CA LEU A 471 -27.29 7.73 -6.87
C LEU A 471 -28.80 7.94 -7.11
N PRO A 472 -29.64 6.89 -7.04
CA PRO A 472 -31.07 7.02 -7.29
C PRO A 472 -31.79 7.68 -6.11
N GLU A 473 -32.43 8.82 -6.34
CA GLU A 473 -33.44 9.36 -5.44
C GLU A 473 -34.81 8.72 -5.72
N ASN A 474 -35.35 8.01 -4.72
CA ASN A 474 -36.75 7.58 -4.72
C ASN A 474 -37.65 8.73 -4.25
N GLY A 475 -38.66 9.11 -5.05
CA GLY A 475 -39.87 9.73 -4.50
C GLY A 475 -40.72 10.66 -5.39
N VAL A 476 -41.76 10.08 -6.00
CA VAL A 476 -43.12 10.64 -6.23
C VAL A 476 -43.40 11.53 -7.48
N ASN A 477 -43.89 10.86 -8.54
CA ASN A 477 -45.15 11.06 -9.30
C ASN A 477 -45.62 12.48 -9.72
N GLN A 478 -45.68 12.77 -11.04
CA GLN A 478 -46.92 12.99 -11.83
C GLN A 478 -46.67 13.48 -13.28
N ASP A 479 -47.56 13.00 -14.17
CA ASP A 479 -47.95 13.46 -15.52
C ASP A 479 -47.07 13.23 -16.77
N LYS A 480 -47.61 12.38 -17.68
CA LYS A 480 -47.15 12.11 -19.04
C LYS A 480 -47.70 13.14 -20.05
N PRO A 481 -46.90 13.62 -21.00
CA PRO A 481 -47.40 14.08 -22.30
C PRO A 481 -47.28 13.00 -23.39
N ASN A 482 -48.04 13.21 -24.46
CA ASN A 482 -48.62 12.22 -25.37
C ASN A 482 -47.78 11.96 -26.64
N VAL A 483 -47.81 10.73 -27.17
CA VAL A 483 -46.97 10.19 -28.27
C VAL A 483 -47.46 10.62 -29.67
N LYS A 484 -47.67 11.91 -29.92
CA LYS A 484 -48.12 12.40 -31.24
C LYS A 484 -47.28 13.50 -31.90
N ASP A 485 -46.26 14.03 -31.23
CA ASP A 485 -45.44 15.11 -31.81
C ASP A 485 -44.05 14.68 -32.34
N LEU A 486 -43.69 13.39 -32.26
CA LEU A 486 -42.39 12.88 -32.73
C LEU A 486 -42.28 12.58 -34.24
N LYS A 487 -43.28 12.93 -35.06
CA LYS A 487 -43.29 12.57 -36.50
C LYS A 487 -42.81 13.66 -37.47
N LYS A 488 -42.23 14.77 -37.00
CA LYS A 488 -41.87 15.89 -37.89
C LYS A 488 -40.38 16.20 -38.07
N ASP A 489 -39.47 15.65 -37.28
CA ASP A 489 -38.04 16.04 -37.36
C ASP A 489 -37.10 14.98 -37.98
N ILE A 490 -37.62 13.84 -38.45
CA ILE A 490 -36.80 12.75 -39.05
C ILE A 490 -36.50 12.99 -40.56
N LEU A 491 -36.97 14.10 -41.14
CA LEU A 491 -36.79 14.40 -42.56
C LEU A 491 -36.17 15.79 -42.77
N LYS A 492 -34.91 15.95 -42.39
CA LYS A 492 -33.96 16.94 -42.96
C LYS A 492 -32.53 16.55 -42.57
N GLY A 493 -31.78 16.05 -43.55
CA GLY A 493 -30.44 15.52 -43.36
C GLY A 493 -29.36 16.56 -43.06
N GLY A 494 -28.29 16.07 -42.43
CA GLY A 494 -26.99 16.72 -42.31
C GLY A 494 -26.63 17.13 -40.88
N LYS A 495 -26.06 16.21 -40.10
CA LYS A 495 -25.12 16.49 -38.98
C LYS A 495 -24.45 15.21 -38.49
N SER A 496 -23.21 15.35 -37.99
CA SER A 496 -22.47 14.29 -37.29
C SER A 496 -23.26 13.79 -36.10
N MET A 497 -23.09 12.50 -35.74
CA MET A 497 -23.72 11.91 -34.55
C MET A 497 -23.50 12.81 -33.32
N ASN A 498 -24.58 13.14 -32.62
CA ASN A 498 -24.54 13.99 -31.42
C ASN A 498 -24.62 13.12 -30.14
N LEU A 499 -24.13 13.62 -29.00
CA LEU A 499 -24.15 12.95 -27.69
C LEU A 499 -25.55 12.44 -27.29
N THR A 500 -26.60 13.11 -27.75
CA THR A 500 -28.00 12.72 -27.48
C THR A 500 -28.36 11.38 -28.14
N GLU A 501 -27.89 11.14 -29.37
CA GLU A 501 -28.16 9.89 -30.11
C GLU A 501 -27.40 8.71 -29.49
N ILE A 502 -26.17 8.95 -28.98
CA ILE A 502 -25.40 7.94 -28.25
C ILE A 502 -26.09 7.57 -26.93
N LYS A 503 -26.64 8.55 -26.20
CA LYS A 503 -27.42 8.28 -24.98
C LYS A 503 -28.70 7.48 -25.26
N GLU A 504 -29.38 7.75 -26.36
CA GLU A 504 -30.54 6.97 -26.79
C GLU A 504 -30.15 5.53 -27.19
N LEU A 505 -29.02 5.34 -27.86
CA LEU A 505 -28.49 4.02 -28.19
C LEU A 505 -28.11 3.20 -26.93
N ILE A 506 -27.47 3.83 -25.94
CA ILE A 506 -27.18 3.18 -24.64
C ILE A 506 -28.48 2.77 -23.94
N LYS A 507 -29.49 3.65 -23.94
CA LYS A 507 -30.79 3.35 -23.34
C LYS A 507 -31.52 2.22 -24.06
N MET A 508 -31.45 2.16 -25.40
CA MET A 508 -31.97 1.03 -26.17
C MET A 508 -31.19 -0.27 -25.87
N LEU A 509 -29.87 -0.19 -25.68
CA LEU A 509 -29.05 -1.34 -25.30
C LEU A 509 -29.39 -1.86 -23.89
N ASP A 510 -29.79 -0.97 -22.98
CA ASP A 510 -30.23 -1.35 -21.63
C ASP A 510 -31.61 -2.00 -21.61
N GLU A 511 -32.51 -1.55 -22.48
CA GLU A 511 -33.88 -2.05 -22.63
C GLU A 511 -33.99 -3.31 -23.53
N THR A 512 -32.88 -3.78 -24.10
CA THR A 512 -32.83 -4.99 -24.95
C THR A 512 -31.80 -6.00 -24.45
N ASP A 513 -31.91 -7.25 -24.93
CA ASP A 513 -30.94 -8.33 -24.63
C ASP A 513 -29.66 -8.24 -25.49
N ILE A 514 -29.45 -7.12 -26.17
CA ILE A 514 -28.31 -6.93 -27.07
C ILE A 514 -27.07 -6.62 -26.23
N CYS A 515 -26.10 -7.53 -26.26
CA CYS A 515 -24.88 -7.41 -25.44
C CYS A 515 -23.84 -6.44 -26.02
N GLU A 516 -23.85 -6.27 -27.34
CA GLU A 516 -22.90 -5.43 -28.06
C GLU A 516 -23.54 -4.86 -29.33
N LEU A 517 -23.25 -3.59 -29.61
CA LEU A 517 -23.75 -2.90 -30.79
C LEU A 517 -22.60 -2.16 -31.49
N HIS A 518 -22.46 -2.42 -32.79
CA HIS A 518 -21.51 -1.75 -33.67
C HIS A 518 -22.25 -0.88 -34.67
N LEU A 519 -21.90 0.41 -34.73
CA LEU A 519 -22.46 1.36 -35.69
C LEU A 519 -21.34 2.09 -36.42
N GLU A 520 -21.43 2.10 -37.74
CA GLU A 520 -20.55 2.85 -38.63
C GLU A 520 -21.38 3.80 -39.48
N SER A 521 -21.14 5.11 -39.33
CA SER A 521 -21.80 6.13 -40.13
C SER A 521 -20.89 7.34 -40.30
N ALA A 522 -20.82 7.86 -41.52
CA ALA A 522 -20.04 9.06 -41.88
C ALA A 522 -18.60 9.10 -41.34
N GLY A 523 -17.91 7.94 -41.33
CA GLY A 523 -16.49 7.83 -40.93
C GLY A 523 -16.24 7.69 -39.43
N VAL A 524 -17.28 7.60 -38.59
CA VAL A 524 -17.16 7.33 -37.15
C VAL A 524 -17.59 5.89 -36.86
N LYS A 525 -16.71 5.14 -36.18
CA LYS A 525 -16.99 3.79 -35.67
C LYS A 525 -17.25 3.86 -34.17
N VAL A 526 -18.43 3.41 -33.75
CA VAL A 526 -18.82 3.35 -32.33
C VAL A 526 -19.11 1.89 -31.97
N SER A 527 -18.50 1.42 -30.88
CA SER A 527 -18.77 0.13 -30.25
C SER A 527 -19.24 0.39 -28.83
N ILE A 528 -20.42 -0.13 -28.49
CA ILE A 528 -21.02 -0.02 -27.16
C ILE A 528 -21.27 -1.44 -26.66
N LYS A 529 -20.72 -1.76 -25.48
CA LYS A 529 -20.81 -3.07 -24.85
C LYS A 529 -21.35 -2.95 -23.43
N LYS A 530 -22.34 -3.77 -23.07
CA LYS A 530 -22.92 -3.80 -21.72
C LYS A 530 -21.95 -4.49 -20.76
N ALA A 531 -21.62 -3.83 -19.65
CA ALA A 531 -20.74 -4.40 -18.62
C ALA A 531 -21.55 -5.30 -17.68
N GLY A 532 -21.31 -6.61 -17.73
CA GLY A 532 -21.86 -7.60 -16.81
C GLY A 532 -23.10 -8.34 -17.32
N ALA A 533 -22.86 -9.41 -18.08
CA ALA A 533 -23.83 -10.49 -18.27
C ALA A 533 -23.11 -11.84 -18.16
N GLY A 534 -22.71 -12.18 -16.93
CA GLY A 534 -22.60 -13.59 -16.53
C GLY A 534 -23.99 -14.07 -16.13
N PRO A 535 -24.34 -15.36 -16.32
CA PRO A 535 -25.71 -15.84 -16.10
C PRO A 535 -26.05 -15.81 -14.60
N SER A 536 -26.96 -14.91 -14.19
CA SER A 536 -27.60 -14.98 -12.87
C SER A 536 -28.86 -15.83 -12.97
N ALA A 537 -28.83 -17.06 -12.47
CA ALA A 537 -30.03 -17.82 -12.16
C ALA A 537 -30.65 -17.22 -10.88
N GLY A 538 -31.82 -16.61 -11.01
CA GLY A 538 -32.59 -16.09 -9.88
C GLY A 538 -33.22 -17.22 -9.06
N PHE A 539 -33.01 -17.19 -7.74
CA PHE A 539 -33.81 -17.96 -6.77
C PHE A 539 -35.15 -17.24 -6.53
N PRO A 540 -36.31 -17.92 -6.63
CA PRO A 540 -37.56 -17.44 -6.06
C PRO A 540 -37.67 -17.82 -4.56
N PRO A 541 -38.50 -17.10 -3.77
CA PRO A 541 -38.57 -17.26 -2.32
C PRO A 541 -39.34 -18.51 -1.87
N ALA A 542 -39.01 -18.95 -0.65
CA ALA A 542 -39.43 -20.19 -0.01
C ALA A 542 -40.95 -20.34 0.20
N GLY A 543 -41.46 -21.52 -0.17
CA GLY A 543 -42.72 -22.10 0.30
C GLY A 543 -42.53 -23.61 0.49
N SER A 544 -42.95 -24.13 1.65
CA SER A 544 -42.74 -25.52 2.10
C SER A 544 -43.79 -26.52 1.50
N PRO A 545 -43.70 -27.84 1.74
CA PRO A 545 -43.46 -28.87 0.73
C PRO A 545 -44.72 -29.66 0.32
N SER A 546 -44.69 -30.27 -0.87
CA SER A 546 -45.59 -31.38 -1.24
C SER A 546 -44.91 -32.31 -2.23
N ALA A 547 -45.13 -33.60 -2.02
CA ALA A 547 -44.58 -34.74 -2.74
C ALA A 547 -45.00 -34.83 -4.21
N GLY A 548 -44.17 -35.52 -5.01
CA GLY A 548 -44.62 -36.23 -6.21
C GLY A 548 -43.94 -35.85 -7.53
N GLU A 549 -43.33 -36.87 -8.11
CA GLU A 549 -43.14 -37.13 -9.55
C GLU A 549 -41.94 -36.57 -10.31
N GLU A 550 -41.19 -37.55 -10.85
CA GLU A 550 -40.16 -37.46 -11.87
C GLU A 550 -40.75 -36.90 -13.19
N VAL A 551 -40.06 -35.92 -13.79
CA VAL A 551 -40.12 -35.71 -15.24
C VAL A 551 -38.72 -35.35 -15.75
N SER A 552 -38.22 -36.19 -16.64
CA SER A 552 -36.98 -36.08 -17.38
C SER A 552 -37.09 -35.08 -18.53
N VAL A 553 -36.05 -34.25 -18.75
CA VAL A 553 -35.90 -33.36 -19.91
C VAL A 553 -34.40 -33.36 -20.31
N PRO A 554 -34.07 -33.35 -21.62
CA PRO A 554 -32.91 -34.06 -22.17
C PRO A 554 -31.58 -33.28 -22.13
N VAL A 555 -30.49 -34.03 -22.10
CA VAL A 555 -29.11 -33.55 -22.16
C VAL A 555 -28.81 -33.07 -23.59
N GLU A 556 -28.48 -31.79 -23.72
CA GLU A 556 -27.89 -31.21 -24.93
C GLU A 556 -26.37 -31.38 -24.84
N GLU A 557 -25.79 -32.15 -25.76
CA GLU A 557 -24.36 -32.44 -25.86
C GLU A 557 -23.54 -31.16 -26.04
N SER A 558 -22.77 -30.79 -25.01
CA SER A 558 -21.67 -29.85 -25.17
C SER A 558 -20.45 -30.60 -25.69
N ARG A 559 -19.90 -30.11 -26.81
CA ARG A 559 -18.69 -30.63 -27.46
C ARG A 559 -17.50 -30.56 -26.50
N GLU A 560 -17.11 -31.69 -25.96
CA GLU A 560 -15.79 -31.90 -25.35
C GLU A 560 -14.69 -31.68 -26.40
N LYS A 561 -13.72 -30.83 -26.07
CA LYS A 561 -12.37 -30.95 -26.64
C LYS A 561 -11.74 -32.21 -26.03
N PRO A 562 -10.96 -33.00 -26.80
CA PRO A 562 -10.55 -34.33 -26.38
C PRO A 562 -9.71 -34.26 -25.10
N THR A 563 -10.27 -34.77 -24.02
CA THR A 563 -9.52 -35.30 -22.89
C THR A 563 -8.62 -36.40 -23.45
N ARG A 564 -7.32 -36.10 -23.58
CA ARG A 564 -6.32 -37.16 -23.75
C ARG A 564 -6.43 -38.03 -22.50
N ASP A 565 -6.68 -39.31 -22.68
CA ASP A 565 -6.49 -40.32 -21.65
C ASP A 565 -5.11 -40.07 -21.02
N ILE A 566 -5.10 -39.68 -19.75
CA ILE A 566 -3.87 -39.45 -19.01
C ILE A 566 -3.27 -40.84 -18.80
N ASP A 567 -2.24 -41.16 -19.58
CA ASP A 567 -1.39 -42.32 -19.40
C ASP A 567 -1.03 -42.46 -17.90
N GLU A 568 -1.08 -43.66 -17.32
CA GLU A 568 -0.88 -43.88 -15.87
C GLU A 568 0.50 -43.42 -15.34
N ASN A 569 1.41 -43.00 -16.23
CA ASN A 569 2.74 -42.46 -15.93
C ASN A 569 2.88 -40.93 -16.08
N LEU A 570 1.81 -40.21 -16.44
CA LEU A 570 1.83 -38.74 -16.57
C LEU A 570 1.32 -38.06 -15.29
N ILE A 571 2.18 -37.24 -14.71
CA ILE A 571 1.92 -36.48 -13.49
C ILE A 571 1.59 -35.04 -13.87
N GLN A 572 0.46 -34.56 -13.36
CA GLN A 572 0.00 -33.20 -13.57
C GLN A 572 0.64 -32.26 -12.55
N ILE A 573 1.29 -31.21 -13.04
CA ILE A 573 1.64 -30.05 -12.22
C ILE A 573 0.55 -29.01 -12.42
N VAL A 574 -0.16 -28.71 -11.35
CA VAL A 574 -1.30 -27.80 -11.33
C VAL A 574 -0.93 -26.45 -10.72
N ALA A 575 -1.68 -25.40 -11.08
CA ALA A 575 -1.55 -24.08 -10.49
C ALA A 575 -1.99 -24.13 -9.02
N PRO A 576 -1.13 -23.80 -8.06
CA PRO A 576 -1.47 -23.83 -6.64
C PRO A 576 -2.23 -22.58 -6.17
N MET A 577 -2.46 -21.62 -7.07
CA MET A 577 -3.16 -20.36 -6.81
C MET A 577 -3.70 -19.78 -8.11
N VAL A 578 -4.68 -18.89 -8.00
CA VAL A 578 -5.18 -18.06 -9.10
C VAL A 578 -4.14 -16.97 -9.39
N GLY A 579 -3.80 -16.75 -10.66
CA GLY A 579 -2.82 -15.73 -11.04
C GLY A 579 -2.55 -15.68 -12.54
N THR A 580 -1.49 -15.00 -12.95
CA THR A 580 -1.04 -14.94 -14.35
C THR A 580 0.20 -15.80 -14.54
N PHE A 581 0.14 -16.76 -15.47
CA PHE A 581 1.23 -17.69 -15.76
C PHE A 581 2.29 -17.06 -16.67
N TYR A 582 3.55 -17.14 -16.27
CA TYR A 582 4.71 -16.67 -17.03
C TYR A 582 5.74 -17.78 -17.22
N ARG A 583 6.19 -17.96 -18.46
CA ARG A 583 7.15 -18.99 -18.85
C ARG A 583 8.60 -18.63 -18.55
N ALA A 584 8.91 -17.37 -18.28
CA ALA A 584 10.26 -16.83 -18.16
C ALA A 584 10.37 -15.83 -16.98
N PRO A 585 11.59 -15.63 -16.43
CA PRO A 585 11.81 -14.69 -15.31
C PRO A 585 11.64 -13.21 -15.70
N SER A 586 11.70 -12.88 -16.98
CA SER A 586 11.41 -11.55 -17.53
C SER A 586 10.96 -11.66 -18.98
N PRO A 587 10.33 -10.61 -19.56
CA PRO A 587 9.84 -10.64 -20.95
C PRO A 587 10.91 -10.90 -22.01
N GLU A 588 12.18 -10.61 -21.71
CA GLU A 588 13.32 -10.79 -22.62
C GLU A 588 14.14 -12.04 -22.33
N ALA A 589 13.86 -12.74 -21.22
CA ALA A 589 14.58 -13.95 -20.83
C ALA A 589 14.05 -15.21 -21.53
N ALA A 590 14.90 -16.23 -21.62
CA ALA A 590 14.48 -17.55 -22.10
C ALA A 590 13.48 -18.20 -21.11
N PRO A 591 12.57 -19.06 -21.60
CA PRO A 591 11.71 -19.84 -20.73
C PRO A 591 12.49 -20.70 -19.74
N PHE A 592 11.92 -20.94 -18.55
CA PHE A 592 12.52 -21.82 -17.54
C PHE A 592 12.67 -23.26 -18.07
N VAL A 593 11.65 -23.75 -18.79
CA VAL A 593 11.61 -25.10 -19.36
C VAL A 593 10.93 -25.15 -20.73
N GLU A 594 11.31 -26.15 -21.52
CA GLU A 594 10.70 -26.49 -22.82
C GLU A 594 10.16 -27.93 -22.84
N VAL A 595 9.21 -28.18 -23.75
CA VAL A 595 8.69 -29.53 -23.99
C VAL A 595 9.82 -30.47 -24.42
N GLY A 596 9.89 -31.64 -23.81
CA GLY A 596 10.93 -32.66 -24.00
C GLY A 596 12.13 -32.52 -23.04
N GLN A 597 12.22 -31.44 -22.26
CA GLN A 597 13.32 -31.24 -21.31
C GLN A 597 13.17 -32.15 -20.09
N MET A 598 14.29 -32.73 -19.63
CA MET A 598 14.38 -33.38 -18.33
C MET A 598 14.52 -32.33 -17.24
N VAL A 599 13.67 -32.41 -16.23
CA VAL A 599 13.70 -31.56 -15.04
C VAL A 599 13.98 -32.40 -13.80
N THR A 600 14.68 -31.80 -12.84
CA THR A 600 14.91 -32.42 -11.53
C THR A 600 13.91 -31.89 -10.51
N GLU A 601 13.61 -32.70 -9.48
CA GLU A 601 12.85 -32.24 -8.32
C GLU A 601 13.46 -30.94 -7.74
N GLY A 602 12.62 -29.94 -7.48
CA GLY A 602 13.03 -28.60 -7.03
C GLY A 602 13.47 -27.63 -8.13
N GLN A 603 13.47 -28.02 -9.41
CA GLN A 603 13.78 -27.10 -10.51
C GLN A 603 12.59 -26.16 -10.80
N THR A 604 12.82 -24.85 -10.90
CA THR A 604 11.81 -23.86 -11.30
C THR A 604 11.30 -24.13 -12.72
N LEU A 605 9.97 -24.16 -12.87
CA LEU A 605 9.25 -24.46 -14.12
C LEU A 605 8.55 -23.24 -14.71
N CYS A 606 7.98 -22.38 -13.87
CA CYS A 606 7.32 -21.14 -14.28
C CYS A 606 7.23 -20.15 -13.13
N ILE A 607 6.72 -18.96 -13.44
CA ILE A 607 6.27 -17.98 -12.45
C ILE A 607 4.75 -17.86 -12.56
N ILE A 608 4.07 -17.81 -11.42
CA ILE A 608 2.69 -17.31 -11.33
C ILE A 608 2.73 -15.96 -10.62
N GLU A 609 2.38 -14.90 -11.36
CA GLU A 609 2.11 -13.60 -10.73
C GLU A 609 0.76 -13.67 -10.03
N ALA A 610 0.78 -13.62 -8.70
CA ALA A 610 -0.41 -13.59 -7.88
C ALA A 610 -0.18 -12.59 -6.75
N MET A 611 -1.22 -11.82 -6.41
CA MET A 611 -1.16 -10.87 -5.29
C MET A 611 -0.01 -9.85 -5.44
N LYS A 612 0.35 -9.49 -6.69
CA LYS A 612 1.47 -8.62 -7.11
C LYS A 612 2.87 -9.16 -6.82
N LEU A 613 3.00 -10.44 -6.51
CA LEU A 613 4.28 -11.10 -6.31
C LEU A 613 4.50 -12.16 -7.38
N MET A 614 5.76 -12.37 -7.72
CA MET A 614 6.19 -13.40 -8.66
C MET A 614 6.49 -14.68 -7.86
N ASN A 615 5.64 -15.70 -8.00
CA ASN A 615 5.78 -16.97 -7.28
C ASN A 615 6.39 -18.01 -8.22
N GLU A 616 7.60 -18.46 -7.92
CA GLU A 616 8.23 -19.56 -8.63
C GLU A 616 7.53 -20.88 -8.33
N ILE A 617 7.18 -21.62 -9.37
CA ILE A 617 6.60 -22.97 -9.27
C ILE A 617 7.67 -23.98 -9.64
N GLU A 618 8.04 -24.83 -8.68
CA GLU A 618 9.08 -25.86 -8.84
C GLU A 618 8.48 -27.23 -9.18
N ALA A 619 9.30 -28.08 -9.80
CA ALA A 619 8.94 -29.47 -10.08
C ALA A 619 8.86 -30.29 -8.78
N GLU A 620 7.70 -30.91 -8.51
CA GLU A 620 7.54 -31.79 -7.34
C GLU A 620 8.25 -33.15 -7.47
N ILE A 621 8.63 -33.53 -8.69
CA ILE A 621 9.33 -34.78 -9.01
C ILE A 621 10.29 -34.58 -10.18
N SER A 622 11.27 -35.47 -10.30
CA SER A 622 12.11 -35.54 -11.50
C SER A 622 11.37 -36.25 -12.64
N GLY A 623 11.47 -35.71 -13.85
CA GLY A 623 10.74 -36.24 -15.01
C GLY A 623 11.01 -35.46 -16.29
N ARG A 624 10.37 -35.89 -17.38
CA ARG A 624 10.41 -35.21 -18.67
C ARG A 624 9.16 -34.35 -18.86
N ILE A 625 9.31 -33.08 -19.25
CA ILE A 625 8.17 -32.24 -19.64
C ILE A 625 7.56 -32.80 -20.92
N VAL A 626 6.33 -33.29 -20.86
CA VAL A 626 5.61 -33.84 -22.01
C VAL A 626 4.76 -32.79 -22.70
N ASP A 627 4.13 -31.91 -21.92
CA ASP A 627 3.28 -30.85 -22.45
C ASP A 627 3.25 -29.64 -21.51
N ILE A 628 3.00 -28.46 -22.09
CA ILE A 628 2.80 -27.20 -21.37
C ILE A 628 1.41 -26.70 -21.77
N LEU A 629 0.47 -26.76 -20.84
CA LEU A 629 -0.96 -26.55 -21.10
C LEU A 629 -1.43 -25.11 -20.86
N ALA A 630 -0.58 -24.26 -20.28
CA ALA A 630 -0.84 -22.84 -20.06
C ALA A 630 0.00 -21.97 -21.01
N GLU A 631 -0.64 -20.96 -21.62
CA GLU A 631 0.01 -19.97 -22.47
C GLU A 631 0.68 -18.85 -21.65
N ASN A 632 1.79 -18.30 -22.15
CA ASN A 632 2.48 -17.21 -21.47
C ASN A 632 1.58 -15.96 -21.39
N GLY A 633 1.41 -15.41 -20.18
CA GLY A 633 0.49 -14.31 -19.89
C GLY A 633 -0.97 -14.75 -19.66
N GLN A 634 -1.26 -16.05 -19.66
CA GLN A 634 -2.61 -16.56 -19.45
C GLN A 634 -3.01 -16.48 -17.96
N PRO A 635 -4.22 -15.97 -17.64
CA PRO A 635 -4.81 -16.15 -16.32
C PRO A 635 -5.08 -17.64 -16.05
N VAL A 636 -4.63 -18.13 -14.90
CA VAL A 636 -4.82 -19.51 -14.45
C VAL A 636 -5.61 -19.57 -13.15
N GLU A 637 -6.42 -20.61 -13.00
CA GLU A 637 -7.25 -20.85 -11.81
C GLU A 637 -6.59 -21.88 -10.87
N TYR A 638 -6.94 -21.87 -9.58
CA TYR A 638 -6.47 -22.87 -8.63
C TYR A 638 -6.82 -24.29 -9.10
N GLY A 639 -5.82 -25.17 -9.14
CA GLY A 639 -5.94 -26.55 -9.58
C GLY A 639 -5.89 -26.76 -11.10
N GLN A 640 -5.77 -25.69 -11.90
CA GLN A 640 -5.62 -25.81 -13.36
C GLN A 640 -4.29 -26.47 -13.72
N THR A 641 -4.30 -27.51 -14.55
CA THR A 641 -3.08 -28.15 -15.03
C THR A 641 -2.23 -27.20 -15.87
N LEU A 642 -0.96 -27.04 -15.48
CA LEU A 642 0.03 -26.19 -16.15
C LEU A 642 0.99 -27.02 -16.99
N PHE A 643 1.47 -28.14 -16.44
CA PHE A 643 2.42 -29.04 -17.11
C PHE A 643 1.99 -30.50 -16.98
N LEU A 644 2.39 -31.30 -17.95
CA LEU A 644 2.39 -32.76 -17.87
C LEU A 644 3.84 -33.24 -17.79
N LEU A 645 4.19 -33.97 -16.74
CA LEU A 645 5.48 -34.64 -16.60
C LEU A 645 5.33 -36.15 -16.77
N GLU A 646 6.23 -36.76 -17.53
CA GLU A 646 6.45 -38.21 -17.49
C GLU A 646 7.52 -38.50 -16.44
N LYS A 647 7.18 -39.33 -15.47
CA LYS A 647 8.10 -39.67 -14.37
C LYS A 647 9.34 -40.39 -14.92
N ALA A 648 10.52 -39.96 -14.46
CA ALA A 648 11.81 -40.55 -14.81
C ALA A 648 12.03 -41.93 -14.16
#